data_AF-A0A520V8K7-F1
#
_entry.id   AF-A0A520V8K7-F1
#
_cell.length_a   1.000
_cell.length_b   1.000
_cell.length_c   1.000
_cell.angle_alpha   90.00
_cell.angle_beta   90.00
_cell.angle_gamma   90.00
#
_symmetry.space_group_name_H-M   'P 1'
#
loop_
_entity.id
_entity.type
_entity.pdbx_description
1 polymer ?
#
loop_
_entity_poly.entity_id
_entity_poly.type
_entity_poly.pdbx_seq_one_letter_code
_entity_poly.pdbx_strand_id
1 'polypeptide(L)'
;MKKIIVLLFFIFCTNLLFAQNDFQSHIVEKGETVYSISKTYMISEGSIYRLNPDVKHVIKTGLVLILPLDGEEVTLDIKTYRVKRKESIESIASKFNLSEDLLKKFNNEIYTRELIKGERINIPVIKKVMVNKNTSLSKLFSKDNLIIHTVLPRETKYGIAGRYEVTIAELELLNPNMGENLKVGDEIKVPKNIIFSESTVSEEDNYELYEVLPKEGFFRLKIKFGLDPDEIISLNPKAANGLKEGMILKIPKLLNSENENKKQTIDLSTYIVNTKKKKLAVMLPLNLNRIDLDSLDANIALLRKDGTLGVAIDFYSGVLMAAEFMKDKGVSTEINIYDTEGKTAKVEQIISNHNFNDMDVVIGPLLSKSVEKAAADLQVKNIPVFSPLSKVKLKEYPNLHQTLPANELMEKAMLSYITKRKDTINTIVITGNEWTKSREIIMAALPKSKTIVPDQGNYLYVETIEKQIDTTKQNWVILHSNDPILVSNAVGLLNGIPEVILDSLGNKIGNNRLRLFAVNKSRAFDYSDVSNMHLANLNFTYPSASKHYDYEILTPFLVSYKYRYGVKPNKYAIRGFDVTYDILLRLANAENLEEAFATDIYTEYIENKFQYTFDSTKGYTNQAFYIMKYNERLELEVVE
;
A
#
# COMPACT_ATOMS: atom_id res chain seq x y z
N MET A 1 -77.04 -0.89 58.05
CA MET A 1 -76.07 -1.59 57.17
C MET A 1 -75.47 -0.65 56.12
N LYS A 2 -74.92 0.50 56.56
CA LYS A 2 -74.31 1.54 55.71
C LYS A 2 -72.79 1.65 55.88
N LYS A 3 -72.15 0.67 56.53
CA LYS A 3 -70.69 0.64 56.81
C LYS A 3 -69.92 -0.49 56.10
N ILE A 4 -70.56 -1.25 55.21
CA ILE A 4 -69.89 -2.36 54.49
C ILE A 4 -69.69 -2.06 52.99
N ILE A 5 -70.43 -1.10 52.42
CA ILE A 5 -70.31 -0.77 50.98
C ILE A 5 -69.24 0.29 50.70
N VAL A 6 -68.82 1.09 51.70
CA VAL A 6 -67.73 2.06 51.54
C VAL A 6 -66.33 1.41 51.67
N LEU A 7 -66.25 0.22 52.29
CA LEU A 7 -64.99 -0.54 52.36
C LEU A 7 -64.68 -1.30 51.05
N LEU A 8 -65.69 -1.52 50.19
CA LEU A 8 -65.53 -2.17 48.88
C LEU A 8 -65.24 -1.20 47.73
N PHE A 9 -65.26 0.12 47.99
CA PHE A 9 -64.88 1.14 46.99
C PHE A 9 -63.47 1.71 47.22
N PHE A 10 -62.79 1.33 48.31
CA PHE A 10 -61.42 1.78 48.63
C PHE A 10 -60.34 0.69 48.45
N ILE A 11 -60.69 -0.46 47.86
CA ILE A 11 -59.76 -1.55 47.50
C ILE A 11 -59.83 -1.83 45.99
N PHE A 12 -59.97 -0.79 45.17
CA PHE A 12 -59.80 -0.91 43.71
C PHE A 12 -59.08 0.29 43.08
N CYS A 13 -58.28 1.00 43.88
CA CYS A 13 -57.40 2.07 43.41
C CYS A 13 -56.08 2.00 44.18
N THR A 14 -55.21 1.04 43.84
CA THR A 14 -53.73 1.13 43.94
C THR A 14 -53.13 -0.25 43.70
N ASN A 15 -52.98 -0.63 42.44
CA ASN A 15 -51.88 -1.49 41.98
C ASN A 15 -51.66 -1.19 40.49
N LEU A 16 -51.30 0.06 40.20
CA LEU A 16 -50.42 0.32 39.07
C LEU A 16 -49.04 -0.15 39.52
N LEU A 17 -48.75 -1.43 39.32
CA LEU A 17 -47.39 -1.93 39.23
C LEU A 17 -46.77 -1.20 38.04
N PHE A 18 -46.12 -0.06 38.29
CA PHE A 18 -45.17 0.49 37.35
C PHE A 18 -44.11 -0.59 37.11
N ALA A 19 -43.93 -0.99 35.85
CA ALA A 19 -42.79 -1.81 35.46
C ALA A 19 -41.52 -1.15 35.97
N GLN A 20 -40.69 -1.91 36.67
CA GLN A 20 -39.38 -1.46 37.15
C GLN A 20 -38.50 -1.26 35.92
N ASN A 21 -38.30 -0.02 35.48
CA ASN A 21 -37.42 0.27 34.34
C ASN A 21 -35.97 0.04 34.79
N ASP A 22 -35.36 -1.07 34.35
CA ASP A 22 -33.97 -1.47 34.62
C ASP A 22 -32.90 -0.54 34.00
N PHE A 23 -33.32 0.54 33.33
CA PHE A 23 -32.48 1.44 32.57
C PHE A 23 -32.83 2.90 32.86
N GLN A 24 -31.81 3.76 32.83
CA GLN A 24 -31.93 5.21 32.98
C GLN A 24 -31.50 5.93 31.70
N SER A 25 -32.00 7.15 31.50
CA SER A 25 -31.61 8.00 30.37
C SER A 25 -30.62 9.08 30.82
N HIS A 26 -29.58 9.33 30.02
CA HIS A 26 -28.60 10.39 30.23
C HIS A 26 -28.53 11.28 28.98
N ILE A 27 -28.66 12.60 29.16
CA ILE A 27 -28.56 13.58 28.08
C ILE A 27 -27.12 14.08 28.03
N VAL A 28 -26.43 13.87 26.91
CA VAL A 28 -25.02 14.23 26.73
C VAL A 28 -24.85 15.76 26.79
N GLU A 29 -24.07 16.24 27.74
CA GLU A 29 -23.72 17.65 27.92
C GLU A 29 -22.53 18.07 27.01
N LYS A 30 -22.25 19.38 26.96
CA LYS A 30 -21.18 19.92 26.13
C LYS A 30 -19.81 19.52 26.69
N GLY A 31 -19.07 18.70 25.94
CA GLY A 31 -17.72 18.24 26.30
C GLY A 31 -17.67 16.86 26.95
N GLU A 32 -18.82 16.23 27.19
CA GLU A 32 -18.84 14.84 27.65
C GLU A 32 -18.42 13.87 26.53
N THR A 33 -17.76 12.80 26.95
CA THR A 33 -17.34 11.66 26.12
C THR A 33 -17.95 10.38 26.69
N VAL A 34 -18.02 9.31 25.90
CA VAL A 34 -18.52 8.02 26.43
C VAL A 34 -17.65 7.53 27.59
N TYR A 35 -16.35 7.83 27.57
CA TYR A 35 -15.42 7.59 28.68
C TYR A 35 -15.76 8.38 29.95
N SER A 36 -16.06 9.69 29.84
CA SER A 36 -16.42 10.48 31.04
C SER A 36 -17.76 10.03 31.62
N ILE A 37 -18.72 9.65 30.76
CA ILE A 37 -20.03 9.13 31.17
C ILE A 37 -19.88 7.74 31.82
N SER A 38 -19.06 6.86 31.26
CA SER A 38 -18.81 5.52 31.81
C SER A 38 -18.16 5.59 33.20
N LYS A 39 -17.29 6.57 33.43
CA LYS A 39 -16.72 6.87 34.75
C LYS A 39 -17.78 7.35 35.73
N THR A 40 -18.65 8.28 35.33
CA THR A 40 -19.71 8.83 36.18
C THR A 40 -20.68 7.75 36.65
N TYR A 41 -21.07 6.84 35.75
CA TYR A 41 -22.06 5.80 36.03
C TYR A 41 -21.46 4.46 36.44
N MET A 42 -20.13 4.37 36.58
CA MET A 42 -19.40 3.14 36.94
C MET A 42 -19.72 1.91 36.08
N ILE A 43 -19.99 2.14 34.79
CA ILE A 43 -20.30 1.12 33.78
C ILE A 43 -19.18 1.05 32.74
N SER A 44 -19.06 -0.05 31.99
CA SER A 44 -18.13 -0.09 30.86
C SER A 44 -18.66 0.71 29.67
N GLU A 45 -17.76 1.36 28.92
CA GLU A 45 -18.10 2.00 27.65
C GLU A 45 -18.77 1.02 26.69
N GLY A 46 -18.34 -0.25 26.70
CA GLY A 46 -18.96 -1.32 25.92
C GLY A 46 -20.43 -1.55 26.28
N SER A 47 -20.81 -1.46 27.56
CA SER A 47 -22.21 -1.54 27.98
C SER A 47 -23.04 -0.35 27.51
N ILE A 48 -22.45 0.86 27.46
CA ILE A 48 -23.10 2.05 26.90
C ILE A 48 -23.35 1.86 25.40
N TYR A 49 -22.35 1.45 24.63
CA TYR A 49 -22.52 1.26 23.19
C TYR A 49 -23.47 0.10 22.87
N ARG A 50 -23.45 -0.98 23.65
CA ARG A 50 -24.38 -2.10 23.48
C ARG A 50 -25.84 -1.68 23.61
N LEU A 51 -26.18 -0.77 24.53
CA LEU A 51 -27.55 -0.29 24.72
C LEU A 51 -27.93 0.85 23.75
N ASN A 52 -26.96 1.42 23.03
CA ASN A 52 -27.13 2.57 22.15
C ASN A 52 -26.50 2.33 20.77
N PRO A 53 -26.99 1.33 20.01
CA PRO A 53 -26.41 0.92 18.71
C PRO A 53 -26.52 2.00 17.61
N ASP A 54 -27.39 2.99 17.80
CA ASP A 54 -27.56 4.17 16.94
C ASP A 54 -26.38 5.16 17.02
N VAL A 55 -25.53 5.02 18.05
CA VAL A 55 -24.38 5.91 18.29
C VAL A 55 -23.18 5.44 17.47
N LYS A 56 -23.11 5.89 16.23
CA LYS A 56 -22.01 5.63 15.26
C LYS A 56 -20.75 6.43 15.60
N HIS A 57 -20.09 6.06 16.70
CA HIS A 57 -18.73 6.48 17.11
C HIS A 57 -18.51 7.95 17.54
N VAL A 58 -19.55 8.80 17.55
CA VAL A 58 -19.48 10.17 18.11
C VAL A 58 -20.76 10.50 18.88
N ILE A 59 -20.64 10.83 20.17
CA ILE A 59 -21.76 11.40 20.94
C ILE A 59 -21.81 12.92 20.73
N LYS A 60 -23.00 13.46 20.44
CA LYS A 60 -23.24 14.89 20.25
C LYS A 60 -23.98 15.45 21.45
N THR A 61 -23.74 16.72 21.77
CA THR A 61 -24.49 17.42 22.83
C THR A 61 -25.99 17.37 22.56
N GLY A 62 -26.78 17.02 23.58
CA GLY A 62 -28.23 16.84 23.51
C GLY A 62 -28.69 15.43 23.12
N LEU A 63 -27.78 14.50 22.83
CA LEU A 63 -28.11 13.10 22.55
C LEU A 63 -28.56 12.38 23.84
N VAL A 64 -29.62 11.58 23.76
CA VAL A 64 -30.11 10.76 24.89
C VAL A 64 -29.55 9.33 24.80
N LEU A 65 -28.78 8.93 25.82
CA LEU A 65 -28.22 7.59 25.99
C LEU A 65 -29.04 6.79 27.00
N ILE A 66 -29.28 5.52 26.71
CA ILE A 66 -29.88 4.55 27.63
C ILE A 66 -28.75 3.79 28.34
N LEU A 67 -28.73 3.84 29.68
CA LEU A 67 -27.71 3.25 30.54
C LEU A 67 -28.36 2.25 31.50
N PRO A 68 -27.67 1.18 31.95
CA PRO A 68 -28.22 0.29 32.97
C PRO A 68 -28.20 0.98 34.36
N LEU A 69 -29.13 0.59 35.23
CA LEU A 69 -29.12 1.00 36.64
C LEU A 69 -27.99 0.30 37.41
N ASP A 70 -27.47 0.96 38.45
CA ASP A 70 -26.55 0.41 39.46
C ASP A 70 -25.23 -0.21 38.97
N GLY A 71 -24.65 0.29 37.88
CA GLY A 71 -23.30 -0.14 37.45
C GLY A 71 -23.24 -1.59 36.95
N GLU A 72 -24.38 -2.20 36.65
CA GLU A 72 -24.47 -3.59 36.21
C GLU A 72 -23.89 -3.79 34.80
N GLU A 73 -23.04 -4.80 34.63
CA GLU A 73 -22.60 -5.26 33.30
C GLU A 73 -23.73 -6.02 32.62
N VAL A 74 -24.01 -5.65 31.36
CA VAL A 74 -25.07 -6.24 30.56
C VAL A 74 -24.48 -6.99 29.37
N THR A 75 -24.99 -8.20 29.15
CA THR A 75 -24.81 -8.92 27.89
C THR A 75 -26.08 -8.81 27.07
N LEU A 76 -25.90 -8.64 25.77
CA LEU A 76 -26.99 -8.37 24.84
C LEU A 76 -27.03 -9.47 23.78
N ASP A 77 -28.18 -10.13 23.66
CA ASP A 77 -28.50 -11.04 22.57
C ASP A 77 -29.63 -10.43 21.73
N ILE A 78 -29.57 -10.54 20.40
CA ILE A 78 -30.57 -9.95 19.51
C ILE A 78 -31.42 -11.07 18.92
N LYS A 79 -32.72 -11.07 19.23
CA LYS A 79 -33.67 -12.04 18.67
C LYS A 79 -34.57 -11.38 17.65
N THR A 80 -34.70 -12.00 16.48
CA THR A 80 -35.66 -11.55 15.47
C THR A 80 -37.07 -11.99 15.84
N TYR A 81 -38.00 -11.04 15.93
CA TYR A 81 -39.42 -11.26 16.25
C TYR A 81 -40.31 -10.87 15.08
N ARG A 82 -41.30 -11.71 14.75
CA ARG A 82 -42.27 -11.44 13.69
C ARG A 82 -43.55 -10.83 14.29
N VAL A 83 -43.87 -9.60 13.86
CA VAL A 83 -45.02 -8.83 14.36
C VAL A 83 -46.34 -9.54 14.02
N LYS A 84 -47.18 -9.78 15.03
CA LYS A 84 -48.50 -10.41 14.87
C LYS A 84 -49.58 -9.36 14.60
N ARG A 85 -50.78 -9.83 14.22
CA ARG A 85 -51.93 -8.95 13.92
C ARG A 85 -52.33 -8.17 15.19
N LYS A 86 -52.45 -6.84 15.08
CA LYS A 86 -52.80 -5.90 16.16
C LYS A 86 -51.75 -5.72 17.27
N GLU A 87 -50.50 -6.11 17.05
CA GLU A 87 -49.40 -5.76 17.98
C GLU A 87 -48.88 -4.34 17.67
N SER A 88 -48.78 -3.50 18.70
CA SER A 88 -48.10 -2.18 18.70
C SER A 88 -46.70 -2.29 19.33
N ILE A 89 -45.86 -1.27 19.15
CA ILE A 89 -44.54 -1.18 19.81
C ILE A 89 -44.68 -1.34 21.31
N GLU A 90 -45.67 -0.66 21.90
CA GLU A 90 -46.01 -0.70 23.33
C GLU A 90 -46.31 -2.13 23.78
N SER A 91 -47.14 -2.85 23.01
CA SER A 91 -47.53 -4.23 23.34
C SER A 91 -46.37 -5.23 23.21
N ILE A 92 -45.45 -4.99 22.26
CA ILE A 92 -44.27 -5.85 22.06
C ILE A 92 -43.20 -5.53 23.10
N ALA A 93 -42.94 -4.26 23.39
CA ALA A 93 -42.02 -3.81 24.43
C ALA A 93 -42.43 -4.40 25.79
N SER A 94 -43.72 -4.28 26.14
CA SER A 94 -44.28 -4.87 27.36
C SER A 94 -44.11 -6.40 27.42
N LYS A 95 -44.34 -7.08 26.29
CA LYS A 95 -44.20 -8.54 26.19
C LYS A 95 -42.77 -9.04 26.44
N PHE A 96 -41.78 -8.25 26.08
CA PHE A 96 -40.36 -8.57 26.28
C PHE A 96 -39.74 -7.88 27.48
N ASN A 97 -40.54 -7.18 28.30
CA ASN A 97 -40.09 -6.40 29.45
C ASN A 97 -39.01 -5.36 29.07
N LEU A 98 -39.24 -4.65 27.97
CA LEU A 98 -38.38 -3.60 27.44
C LEU A 98 -39.10 -2.26 27.49
N SER A 99 -38.34 -1.15 27.55
CA SER A 99 -38.90 0.16 27.25
C SER A 99 -39.10 0.34 25.75
N GLU A 100 -40.09 1.14 25.36
CA GLU A 100 -40.33 1.46 23.95
C GLU A 100 -39.12 2.13 23.30
N ASP A 101 -38.44 3.01 24.03
CA ASP A 101 -37.27 3.72 23.51
C ASP A 101 -36.10 2.78 23.27
N LEU A 102 -35.89 1.81 24.17
CA LEU A 102 -34.87 0.77 23.98
C LEU A 102 -35.22 -0.11 22.78
N LEU A 103 -36.50 -0.52 22.63
CA LEU A 103 -36.92 -1.30 21.47
C LEU A 103 -36.76 -0.52 20.15
N LYS A 104 -37.06 0.79 20.13
CA LYS A 104 -36.92 1.65 18.96
C LYS A 104 -35.45 1.89 18.58
N LYS A 105 -34.50 1.95 19.53
CA LYS A 105 -33.06 2.08 19.24
C LYS A 105 -32.47 0.92 18.42
N PHE A 106 -33.05 -0.27 18.54
CA PHE A 106 -32.64 -1.44 17.75
C PHE A 106 -33.39 -1.59 16.43
N ASN A 107 -34.35 -0.68 16.17
CA ASN A 107 -35.22 -0.69 15.00
C ASN A 107 -35.56 0.75 14.59
N ASN A 108 -34.52 1.51 14.20
CA ASN A 108 -34.60 2.97 14.00
C ASN A 108 -35.64 3.40 12.95
N GLU A 109 -35.96 2.53 11.99
CA GLU A 109 -37.00 2.75 10.99
C GLU A 109 -38.42 2.88 11.58
N ILE A 110 -38.62 2.50 12.85
CA ILE A 110 -39.92 2.49 13.52
C ILE A 110 -40.19 3.82 14.26
N TYR A 111 -39.23 4.75 14.29
CA TYR A 111 -39.46 6.12 14.78
C TYR A 111 -40.38 6.95 13.88
N THR A 112 -40.45 6.61 12.58
CA THR A 112 -41.15 7.43 11.56
C THR A 112 -42.38 6.75 10.96
N ARG A 113 -42.72 5.53 11.40
CA ARG A 113 -43.87 4.77 10.92
C ARG A 113 -44.36 3.74 11.94
N GLU A 114 -45.60 3.29 11.78
CA GLU A 114 -46.17 2.21 12.57
C GLU A 114 -45.66 0.82 12.15
N LEU A 115 -45.85 -0.15 13.04
CA LEU A 115 -45.49 -1.55 12.79
C LEU A 115 -46.45 -2.20 11.78
N ILE A 116 -45.88 -2.95 10.83
CA ILE A 116 -46.60 -3.69 9.80
C ILE A 116 -46.70 -5.17 10.20
N LYS A 117 -47.92 -5.72 10.14
CA LYS A 117 -48.15 -7.15 10.39
C LYS A 117 -47.23 -8.01 9.53
N GLY A 118 -46.49 -8.91 10.18
CA GLY A 118 -45.63 -9.89 9.54
C GLY A 118 -44.21 -9.40 9.25
N GLU A 119 -43.89 -8.12 9.51
CA GLU A 119 -42.52 -7.63 9.47
C GLU A 119 -41.69 -8.24 10.62
N ARG A 120 -40.37 -8.24 10.44
CA ARG A 120 -39.41 -8.77 11.41
C ARG A 120 -38.68 -7.61 12.07
N ILE A 121 -38.71 -7.57 13.39
CA ILE A 121 -38.02 -6.56 14.19
C ILE A 121 -37.01 -7.23 15.13
N ASN A 122 -35.98 -6.51 15.51
CA ASN A 122 -34.94 -6.93 16.44
C ASN A 122 -35.40 -6.68 17.88
N ILE A 123 -35.42 -7.73 18.69
CA ILE A 123 -35.71 -7.66 20.13
C ILE A 123 -34.39 -7.78 20.89
N PRO A 124 -33.93 -6.74 21.58
CA PRO A 124 -32.78 -6.83 22.47
C PRO A 124 -33.15 -7.64 23.72
N VAL A 125 -32.55 -8.82 23.88
CA VAL A 125 -32.67 -9.64 25.08
C VAL A 125 -31.47 -9.39 25.97
N ILE A 126 -31.69 -8.66 27.06
CA ILE A 126 -30.63 -8.26 27.97
C ILE A 126 -30.52 -9.28 29.09
N LYS A 127 -29.32 -9.82 29.28
CA LYS A 127 -28.99 -10.69 30.42
C LYS A 127 -28.06 -9.92 31.35
N LYS A 128 -28.54 -9.67 32.58
CA LYS A 128 -27.76 -9.10 33.67
C LYS A 128 -26.69 -10.10 34.09
N VAL A 129 -25.45 -9.67 34.15
CA VAL A 129 -24.36 -10.47 34.72
C VAL A 129 -24.11 -9.97 36.13
N MET A 130 -24.52 -10.74 37.15
CA MET A 130 -24.06 -10.50 38.52
C MET A 130 -22.58 -10.82 38.60
N VAL A 131 -21.73 -9.82 38.33
CA VAL A 131 -20.32 -9.90 38.66
C VAL A 131 -20.21 -9.67 40.16
N ASN A 132 -20.02 -10.75 40.92
CA ASN A 132 -19.67 -10.68 42.34
C ASN A 132 -18.23 -10.14 42.45
N LYS A 133 -18.07 -8.82 42.32
CA LYS A 133 -16.79 -8.09 42.27
C LYS A 133 -15.93 -8.35 43.51
N ASN A 134 -16.52 -8.72 44.65
CA ASN A 134 -15.80 -8.87 45.91
C ASN A 134 -14.98 -10.17 46.04
N THR A 135 -15.20 -11.19 45.19
CA THR A 135 -14.49 -12.48 45.32
C THR A 135 -13.33 -12.65 44.33
N SER A 136 -13.33 -11.92 43.20
CA SER A 136 -12.27 -12.04 42.19
C SER A 136 -11.09 -11.09 42.42
N LEU A 137 -11.33 -9.92 43.04
CA LEU A 137 -10.26 -8.96 43.35
C LEU A 137 -9.32 -9.49 44.45
N SER A 138 -9.85 -10.08 45.53
CA SER A 138 -9.02 -10.59 46.64
C SER A 138 -8.09 -11.76 46.23
N LYS A 139 -8.48 -12.53 45.21
CA LYS A 139 -7.68 -13.65 44.69
C LYS A 139 -6.58 -13.21 43.71
N LEU A 140 -6.78 -12.10 42.97
CA LEU A 140 -5.78 -11.49 42.09
C LEU A 140 -4.74 -10.63 42.85
N PHE A 141 -5.12 -10.01 43.98
CA PHE A 141 -4.24 -9.13 44.78
C PHE A 141 -3.52 -9.82 45.95
N SER A 142 -3.56 -11.15 46.02
CA SER A 142 -2.75 -11.89 46.99
C SER A 142 -1.27 -11.74 46.63
N LYS A 143 -0.43 -11.34 47.60
CA LYS A 143 1.01 -11.06 47.40
C LYS A 143 1.78 -12.18 46.69
N ASP A 144 1.28 -13.41 46.77
CA ASP A 144 1.91 -14.61 46.20
C ASP A 144 1.73 -14.74 44.67
N ASN A 145 0.89 -13.90 44.05
CA ASN A 145 0.57 -13.93 42.61
C ASN A 145 1.07 -12.72 41.80
N LEU A 146 1.91 -11.87 42.39
CA LEU A 146 2.48 -10.69 41.72
C LEU A 146 3.97 -10.90 41.40
N ILE A 147 4.38 -10.47 40.22
CA ILE A 147 5.78 -10.41 39.78
C ILE A 147 6.14 -8.97 39.40
N ILE A 148 7.44 -8.69 39.30
CA ILE A 148 7.96 -7.39 38.84
C ILE A 148 8.32 -7.52 37.37
N HIS A 149 7.73 -6.65 36.55
CA HIS A 149 8.08 -6.46 35.14
C HIS A 149 8.92 -5.19 35.00
N THR A 150 10.14 -5.33 34.50
CA THR A 150 11.03 -4.19 34.19
C THR A 150 10.70 -3.64 32.82
N VAL A 151 10.40 -2.34 32.74
CA VAL A 151 10.02 -1.66 31.49
C VAL A 151 11.20 -1.65 30.51
N LEU A 152 11.01 -2.25 29.35
CA LEU A 152 11.97 -2.29 28.25
C LEU A 152 11.85 -1.06 27.34
N PRO A 153 12.86 -0.77 26.49
CA PRO A 153 12.76 0.30 25.50
C PRO A 153 11.48 0.19 24.65
N ARG A 154 10.76 1.32 24.54
CA ARG A 154 9.50 1.48 23.78
C ARG A 154 8.26 0.77 24.37
N GLU A 155 8.35 0.21 25.57
CA GLU A 155 7.16 -0.30 26.26
C GLU A 155 6.31 0.83 26.84
N THR A 156 4.98 0.63 26.83
CA THR A 156 4.00 1.56 27.38
C THR A 156 3.13 0.85 28.41
N LYS A 157 2.46 1.61 29.30
CA LYS A 157 1.51 1.03 30.26
C LYS A 157 0.39 0.23 29.59
N TYR A 158 0.04 0.59 28.35
CA TYR A 158 -0.92 -0.13 27.51
C TYR A 158 -0.37 -1.49 27.04
N GLY A 159 0.88 -1.52 26.56
CA GLY A 159 1.54 -2.76 26.13
C GLY A 159 1.76 -3.73 27.29
N ILE A 160 2.11 -3.22 28.47
CA ILE A 160 2.27 -4.02 29.69
C ILE A 160 0.92 -4.54 30.18
N ALA A 161 -0.11 -3.68 30.27
CA ALA A 161 -1.47 -4.11 30.64
C ALA A 161 -1.98 -5.21 29.71
N GLY A 162 -1.75 -5.06 28.40
CA GLY A 162 -2.09 -6.06 27.40
C GLY A 162 -1.33 -7.37 27.56
N ARG A 163 -0.02 -7.32 27.85
CA ARG A 163 0.83 -8.51 28.04
C ARG A 163 0.37 -9.38 29.20
N TYR A 164 -0.13 -8.77 30.27
CA TYR A 164 -0.53 -9.46 31.50
C TYR A 164 -2.04 -9.60 31.65
N GLU A 165 -2.80 -9.35 30.57
CA GLU A 165 -4.27 -9.45 30.51
C GLU A 165 -5.01 -8.68 31.64
N VAL A 166 -4.44 -7.55 32.08
CA VAL A 166 -5.07 -6.67 33.08
C VAL A 166 -5.58 -5.39 32.44
N THR A 167 -6.60 -4.79 33.04
CA THR A 167 -7.01 -3.44 32.66
C THR A 167 -5.98 -2.41 33.12
N ILE A 168 -5.95 -1.26 32.45
CA ILE A 168 -5.10 -0.13 32.86
C ILE A 168 -5.43 0.30 34.29
N ALA A 169 -6.72 0.31 34.65
CA ALA A 169 -7.16 0.64 35.99
C ALA A 169 -6.63 -0.35 37.05
N GLU A 170 -6.62 -1.65 36.75
CA GLU A 170 -6.04 -2.66 37.63
C GLU A 170 -4.52 -2.55 37.71
N LEU A 171 -3.86 -2.24 36.59
CA LEU A 171 -2.41 -2.02 36.54
C LEU A 171 -1.99 -0.77 37.33
N GLU A 172 -2.74 0.32 37.25
CA GLU A 172 -2.53 1.56 38.01
C GLU A 172 -2.85 1.37 39.51
N LEU A 173 -3.85 0.54 39.85
CA LEU A 173 -4.13 0.15 41.23
C LEU A 173 -2.99 -0.68 41.85
N LEU A 174 -2.37 -1.57 41.07
CA LEU A 174 -1.18 -2.33 41.49
C LEU A 174 0.06 -1.46 41.66
N ASN A 175 0.10 -0.30 40.98
CA ASN A 175 1.24 0.58 40.90
C ASN A 175 0.83 2.06 41.14
N PRO A 176 0.46 2.44 42.38
CA PRO A 176 -0.08 3.77 42.68
C PRO A 176 0.86 4.95 42.34
N ASN A 177 2.16 4.70 42.19
CA ASN A 177 3.18 5.69 41.84
C ASN A 177 3.54 5.68 40.34
N MET A 178 2.78 4.98 39.50
CA MET A 178 3.01 4.91 38.06
C MET A 178 2.72 6.26 37.39
N GLY A 179 3.72 6.86 36.74
CA GLY A 179 3.54 8.08 35.96
C GLY A 179 2.79 7.85 34.65
N GLU A 180 2.30 8.92 33.99
CA GLU A 180 1.62 8.80 32.69
C GLU A 180 2.51 8.19 31.59
N ASN A 181 3.83 8.42 31.68
CA ASN A 181 4.84 7.89 30.78
C ASN A 181 5.83 7.03 31.57
N LEU A 182 5.98 5.76 31.15
CA LEU A 182 6.94 4.83 31.75
C LEU A 182 8.35 5.09 31.21
N LYS A 183 9.35 5.08 32.08
CA LYS A 183 10.76 5.16 31.71
C LYS A 183 11.36 3.77 31.61
N VAL A 184 12.33 3.62 30.72
CA VAL A 184 13.09 2.37 30.60
C VAL A 184 13.78 2.07 31.93
N GLY A 185 13.59 0.86 32.43
CA GLY A 185 14.09 0.43 33.73
C GLY A 185 13.10 0.58 34.90
N ASP A 186 11.91 1.17 34.68
CA ASP A 186 10.88 1.22 35.73
C ASP A 186 10.42 -0.19 36.12
N GLU A 187 10.13 -0.39 37.40
CA GLU A 187 9.66 -1.67 37.94
C GLU A 187 8.14 -1.64 38.17
N ILE A 188 7.41 -2.45 37.42
CA ILE A 188 5.93 -2.48 37.42
C ILE A 188 5.45 -3.81 37.99
N LYS A 189 4.62 -3.78 39.02
CA LYS A 189 3.96 -4.96 39.57
C LYS A 189 2.84 -5.42 38.65
N VAL A 190 2.88 -6.69 38.27
CA VAL A 190 1.94 -7.33 37.34
C VAL A 190 1.58 -8.73 37.84
N PRO A 191 0.40 -9.29 37.51
CA PRO A 191 0.05 -10.64 37.91
C PRO A 191 0.86 -11.72 37.18
N LYS A 192 1.04 -12.88 37.82
CA LYS A 192 1.87 -14.02 37.38
C LYS A 192 1.35 -14.79 36.15
N ASN A 193 0.35 -14.28 35.42
CA ASN A 193 -0.08 -14.90 34.16
C ASN A 193 0.80 -14.40 33.01
N ILE A 194 1.87 -15.16 32.70
CA ILE A 194 2.62 -15.04 31.46
C ILE A 194 2.41 -16.32 30.66
N ILE A 195 1.88 -16.20 29.45
CA ILE A 195 2.05 -17.21 28.39
C ILE A 195 3.05 -16.63 27.39
N PHE A 196 4.33 -17.00 27.53
CA PHE A 196 5.22 -17.37 26.42
C PHE A 196 6.63 -17.74 26.95
N SER A 197 6.89 -19.03 27.09
CA SER A 197 8.19 -19.60 26.74
C SER A 197 7.96 -20.99 26.18
N GLU A 198 8.58 -21.26 25.04
CA GLU A 198 8.60 -22.51 24.26
C GLU A 198 7.37 -22.78 23.39
N SER A 199 7.63 -22.57 22.10
CA SER A 199 7.11 -23.32 20.96
C SER A 199 6.45 -24.65 21.34
N THR A 200 5.12 -24.63 21.43
CA THR A 200 4.31 -25.76 21.02
C THR A 200 3.32 -25.24 19.99
N VAL A 201 3.57 -25.64 18.75
CA VAL A 201 2.58 -25.54 17.67
C VAL A 201 1.40 -26.39 18.11
N SER A 202 0.33 -25.76 18.58
CA SER A 202 -1.02 -26.31 18.41
C SER A 202 -1.52 -25.85 17.05
N GLU A 203 -1.69 -26.79 16.13
CA GLU A 203 -2.14 -26.60 14.75
C GLU A 203 -3.61 -26.11 14.62
N GLU A 204 -4.19 -25.50 15.65
CA GLU A 204 -5.63 -25.16 15.69
C GLU A 204 -5.95 -23.65 15.63
N ASP A 205 -4.96 -22.76 15.62
CA ASP A 205 -5.23 -21.32 15.49
C ASP A 205 -5.11 -20.83 14.03
N ASN A 206 -6.27 -20.72 13.38
CA ASN A 206 -6.53 -20.09 12.07
C ASN A 206 -6.21 -18.58 12.05
N TYR A 207 -5.39 -18.07 12.96
CA TYR A 207 -5.08 -16.66 13.10
C TYR A 207 -3.58 -16.44 13.34
N GLU A 208 -3.07 -15.32 12.89
CA GLU A 208 -1.74 -14.78 13.18
C GLU A 208 -1.87 -13.45 13.94
N LEU A 209 -0.85 -13.11 14.72
CA LEU A 209 -0.77 -11.84 15.42
C LEU A 209 0.08 -10.87 14.58
N TYR A 210 -0.48 -9.71 14.26
CA TYR A 210 0.15 -8.68 13.45
C TYR A 210 0.31 -7.37 14.24
N GLU A 211 1.52 -6.84 14.32
CA GLU A 211 1.79 -5.53 14.92
C GLU A 211 1.57 -4.41 13.90
N VAL A 212 0.67 -3.48 14.23
CA VAL A 212 0.41 -2.28 13.44
C VAL A 212 1.65 -1.40 13.41
N LEU A 213 2.15 -1.14 12.21
CA LEU A 213 3.32 -0.32 11.95
C LEU A 213 3.03 1.18 12.15
N PRO A 214 4.07 2.02 12.29
CA PRO A 214 3.89 3.47 12.39
C PRO A 214 3.09 4.02 11.21
N LYS A 215 2.08 4.85 11.51
CA LYS A 215 1.15 5.47 10.53
C LYS A 215 0.33 4.48 9.69
N GLU A 216 0.24 3.22 10.08
CA GLU A 216 -0.57 2.21 9.40
C GLU A 216 -2.06 2.33 9.76
N GLY A 217 -2.92 2.41 8.74
CA GLY A 217 -4.37 2.51 8.86
C GLY A 217 -5.11 1.29 8.31
N PHE A 218 -6.43 1.21 8.49
CA PHE A 218 -7.23 0.08 8.01
C PHE A 218 -7.14 -0.16 6.51
N PHE A 219 -7.00 0.91 5.73
CA PHE A 219 -6.75 0.81 4.29
C PHE A 219 -5.52 -0.08 4.00
N ARG A 220 -4.41 0.15 4.71
CA ARG A 220 -3.18 -0.64 4.55
C ARG A 220 -3.40 -2.12 4.85
N LEU A 221 -4.13 -2.43 5.92
CA LEU A 221 -4.43 -3.81 6.29
C LEU A 221 -5.36 -4.48 5.28
N LYS A 222 -6.32 -3.75 4.70
CA LYS A 222 -7.16 -4.24 3.60
C LYS A 222 -6.33 -4.60 2.38
N ILE A 223 -5.36 -3.76 2.04
CA ILE A 223 -4.43 -4.04 0.93
C ILE A 223 -3.53 -5.25 1.23
N LYS A 224 -3.07 -5.39 2.48
CA LYS A 224 -2.11 -6.43 2.87
C LYS A 224 -2.72 -7.82 3.10
N PHE A 225 -3.91 -7.85 3.71
CA PHE A 225 -4.57 -9.08 4.14
C PHE A 225 -5.87 -9.36 3.39
N GLY A 226 -6.31 -8.44 2.53
CA GLY A 226 -7.60 -8.55 1.82
C GLY A 226 -8.81 -8.34 2.74
N LEU A 227 -8.62 -7.90 3.98
CA LEU A 227 -9.67 -7.84 5.01
C LEU A 227 -10.27 -6.44 5.10
N ASP A 228 -11.60 -6.37 5.13
CA ASP A 228 -12.28 -5.11 5.33
C ASP A 228 -12.09 -4.57 6.76
N PRO A 229 -12.14 -3.23 6.96
CA PRO A 229 -12.02 -2.63 8.30
C PRO A 229 -12.98 -3.28 9.30
N ASP A 230 -14.21 -3.56 8.89
CA ASP A 230 -15.22 -4.20 9.74
C ASP A 230 -14.84 -5.63 10.16
N GLU A 231 -14.20 -6.40 9.26
CA GLU A 231 -13.71 -7.74 9.56
C GLU A 231 -12.54 -7.70 10.56
N ILE A 232 -11.61 -6.76 10.35
CA ILE A 232 -10.48 -6.55 11.27
C ILE A 232 -10.98 -6.09 12.63
N ILE A 233 -11.94 -5.15 12.68
CA ILE A 233 -12.54 -4.65 13.93
C ILE A 233 -13.33 -5.76 14.63
N SER A 234 -14.00 -6.65 13.90
CA SER A 234 -14.74 -7.77 14.49
C SER A 234 -13.83 -8.72 15.28
N LEU A 235 -12.61 -8.95 14.77
CA LEU A 235 -11.59 -9.79 15.41
C LEU A 235 -10.76 -8.99 16.42
N ASN A 236 -10.72 -7.67 16.27
CA ASN A 236 -9.92 -6.75 17.08
C ASN A 236 -10.77 -5.57 17.55
N PRO A 237 -11.70 -5.76 18.51
CA PRO A 237 -12.59 -4.67 18.94
C PRO A 237 -11.86 -3.41 19.43
N LYS A 238 -10.62 -3.55 19.91
CA LYS A 238 -9.75 -2.44 20.32
C LYS A 238 -9.32 -1.52 19.17
N ALA A 239 -9.39 -2.00 17.93
CA ALA A 239 -9.09 -1.24 16.72
C ALA A 239 -10.24 -0.30 16.29
N ALA A 240 -11.44 -0.42 16.87
CA ALA A 240 -12.62 0.33 16.44
C ALA A 240 -12.45 1.86 16.42
N ASN A 241 -11.56 2.41 17.24
CA ASN A 241 -11.24 3.84 17.29
C ASN A 241 -10.04 4.23 16.38
N GLY A 242 -9.72 3.39 15.40
CA GLY A 242 -8.54 3.52 14.55
C GLY A 242 -7.37 2.68 15.05
N LEU A 243 -6.47 2.35 14.13
CA LEU A 243 -5.23 1.63 14.43
C LEU A 243 -4.23 2.56 15.11
N LYS A 244 -3.48 2.02 16.08
CA LYS A 244 -2.38 2.74 16.75
C LYS A 244 -1.08 1.98 16.49
N GLU A 245 0.01 2.71 16.32
CA GLU A 245 1.35 2.12 16.23
C GLU A 245 1.61 1.17 17.42
N GLY A 246 2.11 -0.03 17.13
CA GLY A 246 2.35 -1.08 18.12
C GLY A 246 1.10 -1.84 18.59
N MET A 247 -0.08 -1.52 18.05
CA MET A 247 -1.30 -2.28 18.33
C MET A 247 -1.16 -3.69 17.73
N ILE A 248 -1.34 -4.72 18.55
CA ILE A 248 -1.34 -6.11 18.07
C ILE A 248 -2.76 -6.51 17.65
N LEU A 249 -2.89 -6.96 16.41
CA LEU A 249 -4.13 -7.42 15.79
C LEU A 249 -4.09 -8.93 15.57
N LYS A 250 -5.19 -9.59 15.88
CA LYS A 250 -5.53 -10.94 15.45
C LYS A 250 -6.05 -10.89 14.01
N ILE A 251 -5.28 -11.45 13.09
CA ILE A 251 -5.59 -11.49 11.65
C ILE A 251 -5.82 -12.97 11.26
N PRO A 252 -6.88 -13.33 10.51
CA PRO A 252 -7.07 -14.68 10.01
C PRO A 252 -5.94 -15.12 9.08
N LYS A 253 -5.44 -16.35 9.25
CA LYS A 253 -4.58 -17.04 8.28
C LYS A 253 -5.43 -17.49 7.10
N LEU A 254 -5.88 -16.54 6.28
CA LEU A 254 -6.49 -16.86 4.99
C LEU A 254 -5.37 -17.25 4.02
N LEU A 255 -5.30 -18.55 3.69
CA LEU A 255 -4.63 -19.16 2.52
C LEU A 255 -3.38 -18.42 1.98
N ASN A 256 -2.41 -18.10 2.84
CA ASN A 256 -1.07 -17.68 2.44
C ASN A 256 -0.06 -18.85 2.47
N SER A 257 -0.55 -20.08 2.35
CA SER A 257 0.29 -21.27 2.15
C SER A 257 0.56 -21.46 0.66
N GLU A 258 1.19 -20.48 0.02
CA GLU A 258 2.04 -20.59 -1.17
C GLU A 258 2.46 -19.19 -1.61
N ASN A 259 3.76 -18.87 -1.48
CA ASN A 259 4.45 -17.64 -1.94
C ASN A 259 4.73 -16.53 -0.90
N GLU A 260 5.37 -16.85 0.22
CA GLU A 260 6.01 -15.85 1.10
C GLU A 260 7.16 -15.05 0.43
N ASN A 261 7.53 -15.33 -0.83
CA ASN A 261 8.69 -14.73 -1.50
C ASN A 261 8.40 -13.93 -2.78
N LYS A 262 7.13 -13.64 -3.12
CA LYS A 262 6.79 -12.65 -4.17
C LYS A 262 6.01 -11.51 -3.54
N LYS A 263 6.57 -10.29 -3.54
CA LYS A 263 5.79 -9.08 -3.24
C LYS A 263 4.60 -9.06 -4.21
N GLN A 264 3.40 -9.31 -3.71
CA GLN A 264 2.20 -9.39 -4.54
C GLN A 264 1.85 -7.99 -5.07
N THR A 265 1.56 -7.90 -6.36
CA THR A 265 1.04 -6.68 -6.97
C THR A 265 -0.36 -6.40 -6.46
N ILE A 266 -0.61 -5.14 -6.14
CA ILE A 266 -1.91 -4.67 -5.67
C ILE A 266 -2.61 -3.96 -6.83
N ASP A 267 -3.83 -4.37 -7.14
CA ASP A 267 -4.71 -3.62 -8.04
C ASP A 267 -5.44 -2.52 -7.27
N LEU A 268 -4.93 -1.28 -7.34
CA LEU A 268 -5.57 -0.14 -6.68
C LEU A 268 -6.94 0.20 -7.26
N SER A 269 -7.31 -0.32 -8.44
CA SER A 269 -8.61 -0.02 -9.06
C SER A 269 -9.79 -0.69 -8.35
N THR A 270 -9.53 -1.65 -7.47
CA THR A 270 -10.56 -2.32 -6.65
C THR A 270 -10.81 -1.64 -5.30
N TYR A 271 -10.07 -0.57 -4.96
CA TYR A 271 -10.06 0.03 -3.62
C TYR A 271 -10.28 1.56 -3.64
N ILE A 272 -11.27 2.01 -4.42
CA ILE A 272 -11.58 3.45 -4.53
C ILE A 272 -12.40 3.90 -3.32
N VAL A 273 -11.82 4.78 -2.50
CA VAL A 273 -12.46 5.38 -1.31
C VAL A 273 -12.78 6.86 -1.50
N ASN A 274 -11.98 7.56 -2.31
CA ASN A 274 -12.07 9.00 -2.53
C ASN A 274 -12.43 9.31 -3.98
N THR A 275 -13.71 9.51 -4.25
CA THR A 275 -14.26 9.82 -5.58
C THR A 275 -14.29 11.31 -5.92
N LYS A 276 -13.74 12.18 -5.05
CA LYS A 276 -13.64 13.61 -5.34
C LYS A 276 -12.87 13.83 -6.65
N LYS A 277 -13.27 14.86 -7.39
CA LYS A 277 -12.61 15.24 -8.63
C LYS A 277 -11.12 15.49 -8.38
N LYS A 278 -10.26 14.82 -9.15
CA LYS A 278 -8.79 14.97 -9.07
C LYS A 278 -8.33 16.07 -10.02
N LYS A 279 -7.51 17.00 -9.53
CA LYS A 279 -6.98 18.15 -10.28
C LYS A 279 -5.50 17.98 -10.57
N LEU A 280 -5.14 17.94 -11.84
CA LEU A 280 -3.78 17.67 -12.30
C LEU A 280 -3.31 18.82 -13.16
N ALA A 281 -2.08 19.26 -12.93
CA ALA A 281 -1.36 20.11 -13.87
C ALA A 281 -0.35 19.25 -14.64
N VAL A 282 -0.37 19.30 -15.97
CA VAL A 282 0.50 18.50 -16.84
C VAL A 282 1.39 19.44 -17.63
N MET A 283 2.69 19.42 -17.33
CA MET A 283 3.68 20.33 -17.92
C MET A 283 4.49 19.60 -18.99
N LEU A 284 4.37 20.02 -20.25
CA LEU A 284 4.99 19.31 -21.40
C LEU A 284 5.72 20.30 -22.31
N PRO A 285 6.83 19.91 -22.98
CA PRO A 285 7.54 20.76 -23.92
C PRO A 285 6.91 20.69 -25.32
N LEU A 286 5.67 21.17 -25.44
CA LEU A 286 4.86 21.07 -26.66
C LEU A 286 5.31 22.04 -27.76
N ASN A 287 5.96 23.15 -27.39
CA ASN A 287 6.39 24.19 -28.33
C ASN A 287 5.31 24.54 -29.37
N LEU A 288 4.09 24.80 -28.90
CA LEU A 288 2.91 24.97 -29.75
C LEU A 288 3.03 26.16 -30.71
N ASN A 289 3.90 27.11 -30.40
CA ASN A 289 4.24 28.24 -31.25
C ASN A 289 4.94 27.85 -32.58
N ARG A 290 5.41 26.61 -32.72
CA ARG A 290 6.03 26.08 -33.95
C ARG A 290 5.03 25.34 -34.84
N ILE A 291 3.80 25.14 -34.38
CA ILE A 291 2.77 24.41 -35.11
C ILE A 291 2.13 25.35 -36.13
N ASP A 292 2.11 24.91 -37.39
CA ASP A 292 1.44 25.61 -38.48
C ASP A 292 0.01 25.08 -38.61
N LEU A 293 -0.99 25.88 -38.24
CA LEU A 293 -2.39 25.45 -38.27
C LEU A 293 -2.92 25.23 -39.69
N ASP A 294 -2.26 25.78 -40.70
CA ASP A 294 -2.67 25.71 -42.10
C ASP A 294 -1.95 24.59 -42.87
N SER A 295 -0.95 23.93 -42.27
CA SER A 295 -0.12 22.93 -42.95
C SER A 295 0.10 21.64 -42.15
N LEU A 296 -0.64 20.60 -42.53
CA LEU A 296 -0.46 19.25 -41.97
C LEU A 296 0.93 18.67 -42.29
N ASP A 297 1.42 18.86 -43.51
CA ASP A 297 2.71 18.30 -43.94
C ASP A 297 3.89 18.93 -43.18
N ALA A 298 3.84 20.24 -42.92
CA ALA A 298 4.85 20.92 -42.11
C ALA A 298 4.87 20.38 -40.67
N ASN A 299 3.69 20.14 -40.09
CA ASN A 299 3.57 19.57 -38.75
C ASN A 299 4.07 18.11 -38.70
N ILE A 300 3.78 17.28 -39.71
CA ILE A 300 4.30 15.92 -39.80
C ILE A 300 5.85 15.94 -39.88
N ALA A 301 6.42 16.82 -40.70
CA ALA A 301 7.87 16.97 -40.82
C ALA A 301 8.51 17.44 -39.51
N LEU A 302 7.86 18.39 -38.82
CA LEU A 302 8.28 18.87 -37.51
C LEU A 302 8.30 17.74 -36.46
N LEU A 303 7.24 16.92 -36.39
CA LEU A 303 7.15 15.80 -35.45
C LEU A 303 8.20 14.72 -35.71
N ARG A 304 8.51 14.44 -36.98
CA ARG A 304 9.57 13.49 -37.35
C ARG A 304 10.97 13.99 -36.97
N LYS A 305 11.18 15.31 -37.02
CA LYS A 305 12.48 15.94 -36.72
C LYS A 305 12.68 16.19 -35.23
N ASP A 306 11.62 16.57 -34.51
CA ASP A 306 11.68 16.92 -33.10
C ASP A 306 11.23 15.77 -32.20
N GLY A 307 12.19 14.94 -31.82
CA GLY A 307 11.93 13.81 -30.93
C GLY A 307 11.40 14.22 -29.55
N THR A 308 11.69 15.43 -29.06
CA THR A 308 11.18 15.88 -27.76
C THR A 308 9.70 16.18 -27.84
N LEU A 309 9.28 16.86 -28.91
CA LEU A 309 7.87 17.12 -29.19
C LEU A 309 7.09 15.82 -29.42
N GLY A 310 7.64 14.89 -30.22
CA GLY A 310 7.02 13.58 -30.44
C GLY A 310 6.77 12.83 -29.12
N VAL A 311 7.79 12.74 -28.26
CA VAL A 311 7.67 12.13 -26.92
C VAL A 311 6.62 12.84 -26.06
N ALA A 312 6.54 14.17 -26.11
CA ALA A 312 5.58 14.94 -25.33
C ALA A 312 4.13 14.66 -25.76
N ILE A 313 3.87 14.56 -27.06
CA ILE A 313 2.54 14.25 -27.61
C ILE A 313 2.15 12.79 -27.32
N ASP A 314 3.07 11.85 -27.47
CA ASP A 314 2.83 10.45 -27.13
C ASP A 314 2.48 10.31 -25.64
N PHE A 315 3.29 10.91 -24.77
CA PHE A 315 3.03 10.92 -23.32
C PHE A 315 1.66 11.54 -23.00
N TYR A 316 1.34 12.67 -23.63
CA TYR A 316 0.04 13.33 -23.48
C TYR A 316 -1.13 12.43 -23.90
N SER A 317 -1.00 11.68 -24.99
CA SER A 317 -2.03 10.74 -25.43
C SER A 317 -2.32 9.67 -24.37
N GLY A 318 -1.29 9.22 -23.64
CA GLY A 318 -1.43 8.30 -22.51
C GLY A 318 -2.11 8.92 -21.28
N VAL A 319 -1.77 10.17 -20.96
CA VAL A 319 -2.41 10.94 -19.87
C VAL A 319 -3.92 11.03 -20.10
N LEU A 320 -4.35 11.32 -21.33
CA LEU A 320 -5.78 11.40 -21.67
C LEU A 320 -6.50 10.05 -21.51
N MET A 321 -5.84 8.96 -21.89
CA MET A 321 -6.40 7.61 -21.71
C MET A 321 -6.54 7.27 -20.22
N ALA A 322 -5.57 7.63 -19.37
CA ALA A 322 -5.65 7.37 -17.94
C ALA A 322 -6.83 8.10 -17.28
N ALA A 323 -7.07 9.35 -17.68
CA ALA A 323 -8.22 10.13 -17.24
C ALA A 323 -9.56 9.50 -17.61
N GLU A 324 -9.68 8.97 -18.83
CA GLU A 324 -10.88 8.26 -19.27
C GLU A 324 -11.11 6.97 -18.49
N PHE A 325 -10.05 6.17 -18.28
CA PHE A 325 -10.13 4.95 -17.48
C PHE A 325 -10.54 5.24 -16.03
N MET A 326 -10.09 6.35 -15.46
CA MET A 326 -10.53 6.77 -14.12
C MET A 326 -11.99 7.23 -14.09
N LYS A 327 -12.46 7.85 -15.17
CA LYS A 327 -13.88 8.24 -15.30
C LYS A 327 -14.79 7.01 -15.27
N ASP A 328 -14.41 5.93 -15.95
CA ASP A 328 -15.15 4.66 -15.92
C ASP A 328 -15.17 4.02 -14.53
N LYS A 329 -14.20 4.37 -13.68
CA LYS A 329 -14.13 3.99 -12.27
C LYS A 329 -14.87 4.96 -11.33
N GLY A 330 -15.62 5.91 -11.87
CA GLY A 330 -16.42 6.87 -11.10
C GLY A 330 -15.63 8.04 -10.51
N VAL A 331 -14.38 8.24 -10.93
CA VAL A 331 -13.52 9.35 -10.47
C VAL A 331 -13.30 10.33 -11.60
N SER A 332 -13.83 11.55 -11.44
CA SER A 332 -13.63 12.61 -12.43
C SER A 332 -12.23 13.23 -12.31
N THR A 333 -11.66 13.64 -13.44
CA THR A 333 -10.35 14.29 -13.49
C THR A 333 -10.44 15.63 -14.21
N GLU A 334 -9.77 16.65 -13.69
CA GLU A 334 -9.56 17.94 -14.33
C GLU A 334 -8.08 18.10 -14.62
N ILE A 335 -7.74 18.33 -15.89
CA ILE A 335 -6.36 18.37 -16.36
C ILE A 335 -6.08 19.72 -16.99
N ASN A 336 -5.16 20.47 -16.38
CA ASN A 336 -4.63 21.72 -16.91
C ASN A 336 -3.28 21.47 -17.59
N ILE A 337 -3.19 21.75 -18.89
CA ILE A 337 -1.99 21.45 -19.68
C ILE A 337 -1.20 22.72 -19.90
N TYR A 338 0.11 22.67 -19.65
CA TYR A 338 1.01 23.80 -19.78
C TYR A 338 2.18 23.51 -20.71
N ASP A 339 2.36 24.35 -21.72
CA ASP A 339 3.50 24.27 -22.64
C ASP A 339 4.74 24.94 -22.06
N THR A 340 5.69 24.11 -21.62
CA THR A 340 6.97 24.54 -21.05
C THR A 340 7.99 24.98 -22.09
N GLU A 341 7.75 24.75 -23.38
CA GLU A 341 8.70 25.01 -24.48
C GLU A 341 10.10 24.37 -24.26
N GLY A 342 10.22 23.41 -23.33
CA GLY A 342 11.51 22.87 -22.89
C GLY A 342 12.42 23.85 -22.15
N LYS A 343 11.91 24.99 -21.66
CA LYS A 343 12.70 26.08 -21.04
C LYS A 343 12.35 26.24 -19.55
N THR A 344 13.36 26.42 -18.70
CA THR A 344 13.16 26.66 -17.25
C THR A 344 12.48 28.00 -16.97
N ALA A 345 12.80 29.05 -17.72
CA ALA A 345 12.15 30.37 -17.59
C ALA A 345 10.65 30.32 -17.91
N LYS A 346 10.24 29.44 -18.83
CA LYS A 346 8.83 29.24 -19.15
C LYS A 346 8.09 28.51 -18.03
N VAL A 347 8.74 27.51 -17.41
CA VAL A 347 8.21 26.81 -16.22
C VAL A 347 7.95 27.81 -15.09
N GLU A 348 8.92 28.68 -14.81
CA GLU A 348 8.77 29.76 -13.83
C GLU A 348 7.59 30.67 -14.15
N GLN A 349 7.51 31.16 -15.40
CA GLN A 349 6.42 32.00 -15.86
C GLN A 349 5.05 31.32 -15.69
N ILE A 350 4.94 30.03 -16.03
CA ILE A 350 3.70 29.26 -15.87
C ILE A 350 3.29 29.24 -14.40
N ILE A 351 4.21 28.89 -13.50
CA ILE A 351 3.96 28.73 -12.06
C ILE A 351 3.63 30.06 -11.39
N SER A 352 4.25 31.15 -11.82
CA SER A 352 3.96 32.50 -11.31
C SER A 352 2.61 33.06 -11.80
N ASN A 353 2.21 32.72 -13.04
CA ASN A 353 1.02 33.33 -13.67
C ASN A 353 -0.28 32.55 -13.43
N HIS A 354 -0.23 31.33 -12.90
CA HIS A 354 -1.41 30.49 -12.66
C HIS A 354 -1.52 30.09 -11.19
N ASN A 355 -2.74 29.75 -10.78
CA ASN A 355 -2.97 29.21 -9.45
C ASN A 355 -2.69 27.70 -9.43
N PHE A 356 -1.74 27.29 -8.59
CA PHE A 356 -1.41 25.88 -8.34
C PHE A 356 -1.88 25.41 -6.96
N ASN A 357 -2.44 26.30 -6.13
CA ASN A 357 -2.76 25.99 -4.74
C ASN A 357 -3.91 24.98 -4.59
N ASP A 358 -4.70 24.77 -5.64
CA ASP A 358 -5.82 23.83 -5.68
C ASP A 358 -5.55 22.60 -6.56
N MET A 359 -4.32 22.44 -7.08
CA MET A 359 -3.91 21.25 -7.81
C MET A 359 -3.54 20.15 -6.82
N ASP A 360 -3.98 18.91 -7.07
CA ASP A 360 -3.57 17.77 -6.25
C ASP A 360 -2.11 17.39 -6.55
N VAL A 361 -1.74 17.44 -7.84
CA VAL A 361 -0.42 17.01 -8.34
C VAL A 361 -0.02 17.75 -9.61
N VAL A 362 1.29 17.82 -9.86
CA VAL A 362 1.88 18.20 -11.13
C VAL A 362 2.57 16.98 -11.76
N ILE A 363 2.23 16.65 -13.00
CA ILE A 363 2.92 15.63 -13.80
C ILE A 363 3.82 16.32 -14.83
N GLY A 364 5.09 15.97 -14.82
CA GLY A 364 6.12 16.68 -15.56
C GLY A 364 6.67 17.88 -14.78
N PRO A 365 7.52 18.74 -15.40
CA PRO A 365 7.99 18.71 -16.79
C PRO A 365 8.72 17.43 -17.23
N LEU A 366 8.95 17.24 -18.54
CA LEU A 366 9.66 16.04 -19.04
C LEU A 366 11.20 16.14 -18.94
N LEU A 367 11.75 17.35 -19.06
CA LEU A 367 13.20 17.59 -19.06
C LEU A 367 13.72 17.81 -17.64
N SER A 368 14.85 17.20 -17.29
CA SER A 368 15.38 17.17 -15.92
C SER A 368 15.57 18.55 -15.29
N LYS A 369 16.13 19.54 -16.03
CA LYS A 369 16.27 20.92 -15.51
C LYS A 369 14.92 21.59 -15.26
N SER A 370 13.93 21.32 -16.10
CA SER A 370 12.58 21.85 -15.94
C SER A 370 11.84 21.18 -14.78
N VAL A 371 12.06 19.88 -14.55
CA VAL A 371 11.60 19.17 -13.34
C VAL A 371 12.14 19.82 -12.09
N GLU A 372 13.46 20.03 -12.01
CA GLU A 372 14.09 20.65 -10.85
C GLU A 372 13.54 22.05 -10.58
N LYS A 373 13.32 22.86 -11.63
CA LYS A 373 12.74 24.19 -11.50
C LYS A 373 11.29 24.13 -10.99
N ALA A 374 10.46 23.24 -11.54
CA ALA A 374 9.08 23.08 -11.09
C ALA A 374 9.01 22.60 -9.64
N ALA A 375 9.84 21.61 -9.26
CA ALA A 375 9.91 21.11 -7.89
C ALA A 375 10.31 22.22 -6.92
N ALA A 376 11.35 22.99 -7.23
CA ALA A 376 11.81 24.12 -6.42
C ALA A 376 10.72 25.19 -6.23
N ASP A 377 10.07 25.63 -7.32
CA ASP A 377 9.10 26.72 -7.27
C ASP A 377 7.78 26.31 -6.58
N LEU A 378 7.44 25.02 -6.59
CA LEU A 378 6.22 24.48 -5.98
C LEU A 378 6.43 23.92 -4.57
N GLN A 379 7.69 23.80 -4.11
CA GLN A 379 8.03 23.27 -2.79
C GLN A 379 7.34 24.06 -1.66
N VAL A 380 7.30 25.40 -1.77
CA VAL A 380 6.67 26.29 -0.76
C VAL A 380 5.18 26.03 -0.61
N LYS A 381 4.51 25.56 -1.68
CA LYS A 381 3.08 25.21 -1.70
C LYS A 381 2.83 23.73 -1.34
N ASN A 382 3.89 22.96 -1.10
CA ASN A 382 3.84 21.51 -0.89
C ASN A 382 3.08 20.74 -2.00
N ILE A 383 3.14 21.23 -3.25
CA ILE A 383 2.49 20.56 -4.38
C ILE A 383 3.45 19.48 -4.92
N PRO A 384 3.02 18.21 -4.98
CA PRO A 384 3.84 17.12 -5.52
C PRO A 384 4.14 17.31 -7.00
N VAL A 385 5.40 17.11 -7.38
CA VAL A 385 5.86 17.16 -8.78
C VAL A 385 6.38 15.78 -9.17
N PHE A 386 5.69 15.11 -10.09
CA PHE A 386 6.07 13.80 -10.59
C PHE A 386 6.97 13.94 -11.82
N SER A 387 8.19 13.43 -11.72
CA SER A 387 9.13 13.33 -12.83
C SER A 387 8.88 12.03 -13.61
N PRO A 388 8.33 12.07 -14.83
CA PRO A 388 7.85 10.87 -15.52
C PRO A 388 8.95 10.12 -16.30
N LEU A 389 9.97 10.85 -16.79
CA LEU A 389 10.93 10.36 -17.80
C LEU A 389 12.41 10.58 -17.45
N SER A 390 12.74 11.30 -16.37
CA SER A 390 14.15 11.59 -16.04
C SER A 390 14.90 10.34 -15.60
N LYS A 391 15.94 9.95 -16.36
CA LYS A 391 16.83 8.81 -16.08
C LYS A 391 18.16 9.21 -15.42
N VAL A 392 18.37 10.51 -15.24
CA VAL A 392 19.56 11.07 -14.63
C VAL A 392 19.28 11.42 -13.18
N LYS A 393 20.33 11.47 -12.38
CA LYS A 393 20.23 11.96 -11.00
C LYS A 393 19.74 13.41 -11.01
N LEU A 394 18.59 13.64 -10.39
CA LEU A 394 18.01 14.96 -10.17
C LEU A 394 18.48 15.55 -8.85
N LYS A 395 18.39 16.88 -8.72
CA LYS A 395 18.41 17.53 -7.42
C LYS A 395 17.26 17.03 -6.54
N GLU A 396 17.54 16.97 -5.25
CA GLU A 396 16.67 16.41 -4.22
C GLU A 396 15.71 17.50 -3.71
N TYR A 397 14.40 17.22 -3.75
CA TYR A 397 13.36 18.10 -3.22
C TYR A 397 12.29 17.26 -2.49
N PRO A 398 11.78 17.68 -1.32
CA PRO A 398 10.79 16.92 -0.55
C PRO A 398 9.47 16.65 -1.28
N ASN A 399 9.06 17.53 -2.20
CA ASN A 399 7.86 17.40 -3.02
C ASN A 399 8.10 16.73 -4.38
N LEU A 400 9.33 16.29 -4.69
CA LEU A 400 9.64 15.63 -5.95
C LEU A 400 9.37 14.13 -5.86
N HIS A 401 8.61 13.61 -6.81
CA HIS A 401 8.32 12.18 -6.95
C HIS A 401 9.00 11.65 -8.22
N GLN A 402 10.06 10.88 -8.04
CA GLN A 402 10.79 10.24 -9.13
C GLN A 402 10.14 8.91 -9.47
N THR A 403 9.44 8.86 -10.60
CA THR A 403 8.63 7.68 -11.00
C THR A 403 9.46 6.57 -11.65
N LEU A 404 10.70 6.86 -12.03
CA LEU A 404 11.66 5.87 -12.53
C LEU A 404 12.59 5.45 -11.39
N PRO A 405 12.94 4.16 -11.28
CA PRO A 405 13.95 3.70 -10.35
C PRO A 405 15.33 4.24 -10.72
N ALA A 406 16.15 4.48 -9.71
CA ALA A 406 17.54 4.91 -9.90
C ALA A 406 18.36 3.80 -10.57
N ASN A 407 19.30 4.18 -11.44
CA ASN A 407 20.17 3.19 -12.12
C ASN A 407 21.03 2.44 -11.10
N GLU A 408 21.51 3.13 -10.07
CA GLU A 408 22.33 2.55 -9.00
C GLU A 408 21.56 1.47 -8.21
N LEU A 409 20.25 1.67 -8.01
CA LEU A 409 19.37 0.68 -7.39
C LEU A 409 19.28 -0.58 -8.26
N MET A 410 18.99 -0.40 -9.55
CA MET A 410 18.89 -1.49 -10.53
C MET A 410 20.21 -2.26 -10.69
N GLU A 411 21.34 -1.56 -10.74
CA GLU A 411 22.69 -2.14 -10.81
C GLU A 411 22.99 -3.01 -9.58
N LYS A 412 22.70 -2.49 -8.37
CA LYS A 412 22.86 -3.23 -7.13
C LYS A 412 21.98 -4.49 -7.10
N ALA A 413 20.74 -4.37 -7.54
CA ALA A 413 19.83 -5.51 -7.62
C ALA A 413 20.30 -6.56 -8.62
N MET A 414 20.80 -6.14 -9.79
CA MET A 414 21.34 -7.05 -10.80
C MET A 414 22.59 -7.79 -10.30
N LEU A 415 23.49 -7.09 -9.60
CA LEU A 415 24.63 -7.73 -8.93
C LEU A 415 24.16 -8.70 -7.85
N SER A 416 23.14 -8.35 -7.06
CA SER A 416 22.54 -9.27 -6.08
C SER A 416 21.96 -10.53 -6.76
N TYR A 417 21.22 -10.37 -7.86
CA TYR A 417 20.69 -11.46 -8.66
C TYR A 417 21.81 -12.41 -9.15
N ILE A 418 22.93 -11.86 -9.64
CA ILE A 418 24.06 -12.65 -10.12
C ILE A 418 24.78 -13.36 -8.97
N THR A 419 25.04 -12.64 -7.87
CA THR A 419 25.80 -13.15 -6.71
C THR A 419 25.11 -14.29 -5.98
N LYS A 420 23.77 -14.38 -6.03
CA LYS A 420 23.00 -15.52 -5.48
C LYS A 420 23.49 -16.90 -5.98
N ARG A 421 24.20 -16.98 -7.12
CA ARG A 421 24.65 -18.25 -7.73
C ARG A 421 26.17 -18.36 -7.95
N LYS A 422 26.94 -17.38 -7.45
CA LYS A 422 28.36 -17.19 -7.82
C LYS A 422 29.27 -18.39 -7.57
N ASP A 423 28.98 -19.23 -6.58
CA ASP A 423 29.87 -20.35 -6.23
C ASP A 423 29.77 -21.53 -7.22
N THR A 424 28.74 -21.55 -8.07
CA THR A 424 28.46 -22.62 -9.03
C THR A 424 28.83 -22.26 -10.48
N ILE A 425 29.35 -21.05 -10.71
CA ILE A 425 29.43 -20.45 -12.04
C ILE A 425 30.78 -19.76 -12.22
N ASN A 426 31.34 -19.85 -13.42
CA ASN A 426 32.50 -19.06 -13.83
C ASN A 426 32.01 -17.69 -14.35
N THR A 427 32.47 -16.60 -13.75
CA THR A 427 32.09 -15.24 -14.13
C THR A 427 33.22 -14.53 -14.88
N ILE A 428 32.89 -13.93 -16.03
CA ILE A 428 33.81 -13.17 -16.88
C ILE A 428 33.25 -11.76 -17.02
N VAL A 429 34.04 -10.75 -16.69
CA VAL A 429 33.66 -9.34 -16.74
C VAL A 429 34.35 -8.69 -17.92
N ILE A 430 33.57 -8.17 -18.87
CA ILE A 430 34.04 -7.46 -20.05
C ILE A 430 33.65 -5.99 -19.92
N THR A 431 34.64 -5.10 -19.93
CA THR A 431 34.42 -3.64 -19.85
C THR A 431 35.34 -2.89 -20.80
N GLY A 432 34.94 -1.69 -21.23
CA GLY A 432 35.86 -0.74 -21.89
C GLY A 432 36.92 -0.21 -20.90
N ASN A 433 37.99 0.39 -21.44
CA ASN A 433 39.08 0.97 -20.65
C ASN A 433 38.60 2.11 -19.73
N GLU A 434 37.58 2.85 -20.16
CA GLU A 434 37.00 4.00 -19.46
C GLU A 434 36.13 3.61 -18.25
N TRP A 435 35.76 2.33 -18.13
CA TRP A 435 34.81 1.82 -17.12
C TRP A 435 35.48 1.27 -15.85
N THR A 436 36.64 1.81 -15.47
CA THR A 436 37.41 1.33 -14.29
C THR A 436 36.59 1.33 -13.00
N LYS A 437 35.79 2.38 -12.74
CA LYS A 437 34.94 2.45 -11.54
C LYS A 437 33.84 1.39 -11.53
N SER A 438 33.12 1.22 -12.65
CA SER A 438 32.09 0.17 -12.76
C SER A 438 32.71 -1.21 -12.59
N ARG A 439 33.89 -1.43 -13.19
CA ARG A 439 34.63 -2.68 -13.03
C ARG A 439 35.01 -2.93 -11.56
N GLU A 440 35.52 -1.93 -10.84
CA GLU A 440 35.82 -2.05 -9.41
C GLU A 440 34.58 -2.43 -8.59
N ILE A 441 33.42 -1.83 -8.87
CA ILE A 441 32.15 -2.15 -8.19
C ILE A 441 31.72 -3.61 -8.48
N ILE A 442 31.79 -4.05 -9.74
CA ILE A 442 31.45 -5.42 -10.13
C ILE A 442 32.42 -6.40 -9.46
N MET A 443 33.72 -6.11 -9.47
CA MET A 443 34.75 -6.97 -8.86
C MET A 443 34.64 -7.00 -7.33
N ALA A 444 34.22 -5.91 -6.68
CA ALA A 444 33.95 -5.92 -5.25
C ALA A 444 32.79 -6.87 -4.90
N ALA A 445 31.75 -6.93 -5.73
CA ALA A 445 30.63 -7.87 -5.56
C ALA A 445 30.99 -9.32 -5.96
N LEU A 446 31.86 -9.48 -6.97
CA LEU A 446 32.25 -10.76 -7.55
C LEU A 446 33.79 -10.89 -7.64
N PRO A 447 34.51 -11.02 -6.52
CA PRO A 447 35.98 -10.89 -6.46
C PRO A 447 36.74 -12.01 -7.17
N LYS A 448 36.09 -13.13 -7.48
CA LYS A 448 36.69 -14.26 -8.21
C LYS A 448 36.48 -14.18 -9.73
N SER A 449 35.84 -13.12 -10.24
CA SER A 449 35.59 -13.00 -11.67
C SER A 449 36.87 -12.79 -12.45
N LYS A 450 36.92 -13.33 -13.67
CA LYS A 450 37.96 -13.05 -14.64
C LYS A 450 37.62 -11.73 -15.35
N THR A 451 38.63 -10.94 -15.72
CA THR A 451 38.41 -9.64 -16.36
C THR A 451 39.01 -9.64 -17.76
N ILE A 452 38.28 -9.06 -18.71
CA ILE A 452 38.76 -8.75 -20.06
C ILE A 452 38.54 -7.26 -20.31
N VAL A 453 39.62 -6.57 -20.70
CA VAL A 453 39.59 -5.18 -21.13
C VAL A 453 40.26 -5.11 -22.50
N PRO A 454 39.63 -4.55 -23.54
CA PRO A 454 40.24 -4.40 -24.86
C PRO A 454 41.47 -3.48 -24.82
N ASP A 455 42.52 -3.80 -25.58
CA ASP A 455 43.73 -2.97 -25.66
C ASP A 455 43.49 -1.67 -26.44
N GLN A 456 43.08 -1.78 -27.71
CA GLN A 456 42.87 -0.65 -28.63
C GLN A 456 41.57 -0.79 -29.45
N GLY A 457 40.92 0.34 -29.72
CA GLY A 457 39.73 0.40 -30.58
C GLY A 457 38.48 -0.28 -30.02
N ASN A 458 38.49 -0.66 -28.73
CA ASN A 458 37.39 -1.36 -28.07
C ASN A 458 36.98 -2.67 -28.78
N TYR A 459 37.94 -3.32 -29.44
CA TYR A 459 37.75 -4.58 -30.17
C TYR A 459 38.35 -5.76 -29.40
N LEU A 460 37.62 -6.88 -29.35
CA LEU A 460 38.04 -8.14 -28.74
C LEU A 460 38.34 -9.20 -29.78
N TYR A 461 39.13 -10.19 -29.38
CA TYR A 461 39.42 -11.40 -30.14
C TYR A 461 38.81 -12.61 -29.41
N VAL A 462 38.36 -13.61 -30.18
CA VAL A 462 37.66 -14.78 -29.62
C VAL A 462 38.54 -15.55 -28.64
N GLU A 463 39.83 -15.66 -28.94
CA GLU A 463 40.83 -16.37 -28.14
C GLU A 463 41.00 -15.75 -26.75
N THR A 464 40.78 -14.44 -26.62
CA THR A 464 40.83 -13.73 -25.34
C THR A 464 39.69 -14.17 -24.43
N ILE A 465 38.51 -14.45 -24.99
CA ILE A 465 37.34 -14.93 -24.25
C ILE A 465 37.47 -16.42 -23.95
N GLU A 466 37.85 -17.23 -24.94
CA GLU A 466 37.98 -18.69 -24.81
C GLU A 466 38.96 -19.10 -23.70
N LYS A 467 40.08 -18.39 -23.53
CA LYS A 467 41.03 -18.62 -22.42
C LYS A 467 40.41 -18.45 -21.03
N GLN A 468 39.30 -17.72 -20.92
CA GLN A 468 38.62 -17.45 -19.65
C GLN A 468 37.46 -18.42 -19.38
N ILE A 469 37.06 -19.24 -20.37
CA ILE A 469 35.98 -20.22 -20.24
C ILE A 469 36.39 -21.35 -19.31
N ASP A 470 35.46 -21.73 -18.44
CA ASP A 470 35.54 -22.96 -17.65
C ASP A 470 34.78 -24.06 -18.40
N THR A 471 35.42 -25.21 -18.61
CA THR A 471 34.86 -26.32 -19.38
C THR A 471 33.89 -27.19 -18.58
N THR A 472 33.88 -27.03 -17.26
CA THR A 472 33.08 -27.83 -16.31
C THR A 472 31.91 -27.06 -15.71
N LYS A 473 32.00 -25.72 -15.69
CA LYS A 473 30.98 -24.81 -15.13
C LYS A 473 30.23 -24.06 -16.22
N GLN A 474 29.08 -23.49 -15.85
CA GLN A 474 28.44 -22.47 -16.68
C GLN A 474 29.31 -21.21 -16.72
N ASN A 475 29.27 -20.50 -17.84
CA ASN A 475 30.06 -19.30 -18.08
C ASN A 475 29.13 -18.10 -18.20
N TRP A 476 29.17 -17.21 -17.20
CA TRP A 476 28.38 -15.99 -17.18
C TRP A 476 29.25 -14.80 -17.51
N VAL A 477 28.91 -14.13 -18.60
CA VAL A 477 29.62 -12.96 -19.09
C VAL A 477 28.85 -11.70 -18.68
N ILE A 478 29.50 -10.82 -17.94
CA ILE A 478 28.98 -9.52 -17.53
C ILE A 478 29.61 -8.47 -18.42
N LEU A 479 28.82 -7.90 -19.32
CA LEU A 479 29.26 -6.87 -20.26
C LEU A 479 28.75 -5.50 -19.83
N HIS A 480 29.69 -4.56 -19.62
CA HIS A 480 29.36 -3.18 -19.26
C HIS A 480 30.10 -2.21 -20.17
N SER A 481 29.36 -1.55 -21.06
CA SER A 481 29.88 -0.54 -21.98
C SER A 481 28.75 0.33 -22.55
N ASN A 482 29.06 1.59 -22.89
CA ASN A 482 28.21 2.45 -23.71
C ASN A 482 28.70 2.55 -25.17
N ASP A 483 29.79 1.88 -25.51
CA ASP A 483 30.33 1.85 -26.87
C ASP A 483 29.66 0.74 -27.71
N PRO A 484 28.93 1.09 -28.79
CA PRO A 484 28.34 0.13 -29.71
C PRO A 484 29.35 -0.85 -30.32
N ILE A 485 30.60 -0.44 -30.52
CA ILE A 485 31.64 -1.29 -31.12
C ILE A 485 31.95 -2.45 -30.19
N LEU A 486 32.24 -2.17 -28.91
CA LEU A 486 32.52 -3.21 -27.92
C LEU A 486 31.33 -4.13 -27.72
N VAL A 487 30.11 -3.58 -27.65
CA VAL A 487 28.91 -4.39 -27.39
C VAL A 487 28.61 -5.32 -28.57
N SER A 488 28.59 -4.81 -29.80
CA SER A 488 28.35 -5.63 -31.00
C SER A 488 29.42 -6.69 -31.20
N ASN A 489 30.70 -6.34 -31.03
CA ASN A 489 31.81 -7.27 -31.12
C ASN A 489 31.74 -8.36 -30.06
N ALA A 490 31.57 -8.01 -28.77
CA ALA A 490 31.47 -9.00 -27.70
C ALA A 490 30.28 -9.95 -27.89
N VAL A 491 29.09 -9.42 -28.22
CA VAL A 491 27.87 -10.23 -28.45
C VAL A 491 28.05 -11.20 -29.63
N GLY A 492 28.65 -10.73 -30.72
CA GLY A 492 28.95 -11.55 -31.90
C GLY A 492 29.96 -12.66 -31.59
N LEU A 493 31.07 -12.32 -30.94
CA LEU A 493 32.11 -13.29 -30.56
C LEU A 493 31.58 -14.38 -29.65
N LEU A 494 30.78 -14.03 -28.64
CA LEU A 494 30.18 -15.00 -27.72
C LEU A 494 29.28 -16.02 -28.43
N ASN A 495 28.58 -15.61 -29.49
CA ASN A 495 27.77 -16.53 -30.32
C ASN A 495 28.64 -17.42 -31.22
N GLY A 496 29.87 -17.01 -31.53
CA GLY A 496 30.82 -17.80 -32.30
C GLY A 496 31.48 -18.93 -31.49
N ILE A 497 31.39 -18.90 -30.16
CA ILE A 497 32.02 -19.91 -29.32
C ILE A 497 31.17 -21.20 -29.33
N PRO A 498 31.74 -22.36 -29.67
CA PRO A 498 31.00 -23.62 -29.75
C PRO A 498 30.35 -24.01 -28.42
N GLU A 499 29.12 -24.53 -28.48
CA GLU A 499 28.42 -25.10 -27.31
C GLU A 499 29.10 -26.40 -26.84
N VAL A 500 29.66 -27.19 -27.76
CA VAL A 500 30.40 -28.42 -27.43
C VAL A 500 31.88 -28.11 -27.40
N ILE A 501 32.54 -28.40 -26.29
CA ILE A 501 33.98 -28.21 -26.13
C ILE A 501 34.68 -29.52 -26.50
N LEU A 502 35.62 -29.44 -27.44
CA LEU A 502 36.41 -30.57 -27.92
C LEU A 502 37.88 -30.42 -27.50
N ASP A 503 38.56 -31.54 -27.24
CA ASP A 503 40.02 -31.56 -27.14
C ASP A 503 40.69 -31.46 -28.52
N SER A 504 42.03 -31.42 -28.55
CA SER A 504 42.81 -31.37 -29.79
C SER A 504 42.65 -32.59 -30.70
N LEU A 505 42.05 -33.67 -30.20
CA LEU A 505 41.77 -34.91 -30.92
C LEU A 505 40.30 -35.00 -31.37
N GLY A 506 39.48 -33.98 -31.07
CA GLY A 506 38.06 -33.94 -31.43
C GLY A 506 37.14 -34.67 -30.45
N ASN A 507 37.63 -35.11 -29.29
CA ASN A 507 36.79 -35.74 -28.27
C ASN A 507 36.05 -34.69 -27.45
N LYS A 508 34.79 -34.94 -27.13
CA LYS A 508 34.00 -34.08 -26.27
C LYS A 508 34.54 -34.08 -24.84
N ILE A 509 34.96 -32.91 -24.37
CA ILE A 509 35.45 -32.69 -23.00
C ILE A 509 34.53 -31.85 -22.13
N GLY A 510 33.49 -31.24 -22.71
CA GLY A 510 32.51 -30.46 -21.96
C GLY A 510 31.43 -29.84 -22.83
N ASN A 511 30.55 -29.08 -22.19
CA ASN A 511 29.63 -28.17 -22.88
C ASN A 511 29.84 -26.75 -22.33
N ASN A 512 29.92 -25.79 -23.23
CA ASN A 512 29.92 -24.38 -22.89
C ASN A 512 28.49 -23.87 -22.84
N ARG A 513 28.03 -23.46 -21.65
CA ARG A 513 26.74 -22.78 -21.47
C ARG A 513 27.01 -21.31 -21.16
N LEU A 514 27.01 -20.50 -22.21
CA LEU A 514 27.21 -19.06 -22.10
C LEU A 514 25.91 -18.35 -21.77
N ARG A 515 26.00 -17.39 -20.85
CA ARG A 515 24.93 -16.43 -20.59
C ARG A 515 25.51 -15.02 -20.55
N LEU A 516 24.79 -14.06 -21.13
CA LEU A 516 25.18 -12.66 -21.13
C LEU A 516 24.35 -11.86 -20.13
N PHE A 517 25.02 -10.98 -19.41
CA PHE A 517 24.42 -10.08 -18.43
C PHE A 517 24.89 -8.66 -18.67
N ALA A 518 24.01 -7.70 -18.42
CA ALA A 518 24.40 -6.31 -18.23
C ALA A 518 23.93 -5.85 -16.86
N VAL A 519 24.85 -5.34 -16.02
CA VAL A 519 24.47 -4.72 -14.74
C VAL A 519 23.60 -3.47 -14.96
N ASN A 520 23.76 -2.84 -16.12
CA ASN A 520 22.92 -1.77 -16.62
C ASN A 520 22.89 -1.86 -18.16
N LYS A 521 21.69 -1.95 -18.75
CA LYS A 521 21.56 -2.00 -20.21
C LYS A 521 21.69 -0.61 -20.80
N SER A 522 22.85 -0.34 -21.39
CA SER A 522 23.10 0.88 -22.15
C SER A 522 22.39 0.87 -23.50
N ARG A 523 22.36 2.02 -24.17
CA ARG A 523 21.85 2.14 -25.55
C ARG A 523 22.70 1.39 -26.57
N ALA A 524 23.94 1.01 -26.24
CA ALA A 524 24.81 0.27 -27.16
C ALA A 524 24.25 -1.12 -27.48
N PHE A 525 23.46 -1.72 -26.58
CA PHE A 525 22.75 -2.98 -26.83
C PHE A 525 21.56 -2.84 -27.78
N ASP A 526 21.09 -1.61 -28.03
CA ASP A 526 19.98 -1.32 -28.95
C ASP A 526 20.47 -0.85 -30.33
N TYR A 527 21.77 -0.92 -30.58
CA TYR A 527 22.36 -0.52 -31.87
C TYR A 527 22.07 -1.56 -32.94
N SER A 528 21.95 -1.14 -34.21
CA SER A 528 21.52 -2.01 -35.32
C SER A 528 22.40 -3.24 -35.52
N ASP A 529 23.68 -3.13 -35.16
CA ASP A 529 24.68 -4.17 -35.35
C ASP A 529 24.63 -5.24 -34.24
N VAL A 530 23.83 -5.01 -33.19
CA VAL A 530 23.59 -5.99 -32.13
C VAL A 530 22.34 -6.81 -32.49
N SER A 531 22.56 -8.06 -32.89
CA SER A 531 21.47 -8.97 -33.25
C SER A 531 20.64 -9.39 -32.02
N ASN A 532 19.32 -9.16 -32.07
CA ASN A 532 18.39 -9.68 -31.06
C ASN A 532 18.42 -11.21 -30.95
N MET A 533 18.70 -11.91 -32.06
CA MET A 533 18.88 -13.36 -32.06
C MET A 533 20.13 -13.76 -31.28
N HIS A 534 21.23 -13.02 -31.43
CA HIS A 534 22.44 -13.25 -30.64
C HIS A 534 22.22 -12.97 -29.14
N LEU A 535 21.46 -11.94 -28.80
CA LEU A 535 21.08 -11.65 -27.41
C LEU A 535 20.21 -12.78 -26.82
N ALA A 536 19.27 -13.31 -27.60
CA ALA A 536 18.42 -14.43 -27.20
C ALA A 536 19.19 -15.74 -27.01
N ASN A 537 20.08 -16.09 -27.94
CA ASN A 537 20.97 -17.26 -27.81
C ASN A 537 21.79 -17.22 -26.52
N LEU A 538 22.20 -16.02 -26.10
CA LEU A 538 22.96 -15.79 -24.87
C LEU A 538 22.08 -15.61 -23.63
N ASN A 539 20.76 -15.81 -23.73
CA ASN A 539 19.80 -15.57 -22.64
C ASN A 539 20.04 -14.21 -21.96
N PHE A 540 20.23 -13.16 -22.77
CA PHE A 540 20.70 -11.86 -22.30
C PHE A 540 19.79 -11.33 -21.19
N THR A 541 20.36 -11.12 -20.00
CA THR A 541 19.63 -10.73 -18.79
C THR A 541 20.08 -9.35 -18.29
N TYR A 542 19.15 -8.45 -18.00
CA TYR A 542 19.45 -7.07 -17.59
C TYR A 542 18.31 -6.46 -16.76
N PRO A 543 18.59 -5.47 -15.89
CA PRO A 543 17.53 -4.77 -15.18
C PRO A 543 16.88 -3.70 -16.07
N SER A 544 15.58 -3.47 -15.86
CA SER A 544 14.79 -2.48 -16.62
C SER A 544 13.73 -1.82 -15.76
N ALA A 545 13.55 -0.51 -15.94
CA ALA A 545 12.46 0.23 -15.30
C ALA A 545 11.07 -0.16 -15.82
N SER A 546 11.01 -0.78 -17.01
CA SER A 546 9.78 -1.20 -17.66
C SER A 546 9.94 -2.57 -18.32
N LYS A 547 8.86 -3.34 -18.37
CA LYS A 547 8.78 -4.57 -19.17
C LYS A 547 8.28 -4.25 -20.58
N HIS A 548 8.35 -5.23 -21.47
CA HIS A 548 7.68 -5.14 -22.76
C HIS A 548 6.27 -5.72 -22.63
N TYR A 549 5.27 -5.06 -23.21
CA TYR A 549 3.93 -5.64 -23.27
C TYR A 549 3.84 -6.64 -24.42
N ASP A 550 3.04 -7.67 -24.23
CA ASP A 550 2.74 -8.62 -25.29
C ASP A 550 1.72 -8.00 -26.26
N TYR A 551 2.12 -7.86 -27.53
CA TYR A 551 1.30 -7.30 -28.58
C TYR A 551 0.08 -8.15 -28.96
N GLU A 552 0.08 -9.43 -28.57
CA GLU A 552 -1.01 -10.39 -28.79
C GLU A 552 -2.02 -10.35 -27.64
N ILE A 553 -1.62 -9.94 -26.44
CA ILE A 553 -2.52 -9.78 -25.30
C ILE A 553 -3.38 -8.52 -25.49
N LEU A 554 -4.68 -8.74 -25.68
CA LEU A 554 -5.68 -7.68 -25.79
C LEU A 554 -6.05 -7.13 -24.41
N THR A 555 -5.24 -6.22 -23.88
CA THR A 555 -5.64 -5.46 -22.68
C THR A 555 -6.64 -4.35 -23.05
N PRO A 556 -7.57 -3.97 -22.15
CA PRO A 556 -8.53 -2.90 -22.43
C PRO A 556 -7.89 -1.60 -22.92
N PHE A 557 -6.73 -1.21 -22.34
CA PHE A 557 -6.01 -0.03 -22.79
C PHE A 557 -5.52 -0.17 -24.24
N LEU A 558 -4.88 -1.28 -24.61
CA LEU A 558 -4.32 -1.47 -25.96
C LEU A 558 -5.43 -1.42 -27.03
N VAL A 559 -6.59 -2.00 -26.72
CA VAL A 559 -7.78 -1.96 -27.57
C VAL A 559 -8.30 -0.53 -27.69
N SER A 560 -8.56 0.15 -26.57
CA SER A 560 -9.11 1.51 -26.58
C SER A 560 -8.15 2.53 -27.22
N TYR A 561 -6.84 2.39 -26.99
CA TYR A 561 -5.83 3.26 -27.60
C TYR A 561 -5.80 3.07 -29.12
N LYS A 562 -5.74 1.82 -29.60
CA LYS A 562 -5.75 1.53 -31.05
C LYS A 562 -7.06 2.00 -31.69
N TYR A 563 -8.19 1.85 -31.01
CA TYR A 563 -9.48 2.33 -31.50
C TYR A 563 -9.50 3.87 -31.62
N ARG A 564 -8.99 4.60 -30.63
CA ARG A 564 -8.97 6.07 -30.63
C ARG A 564 -7.98 6.67 -31.63
N TYR A 565 -6.75 6.13 -31.67
CA TYR A 565 -5.64 6.74 -32.41
C TYR A 565 -5.28 6.02 -33.71
N GLY A 566 -5.92 4.88 -34.02
CA GLY A 566 -5.67 4.08 -35.22
C GLY A 566 -4.34 3.32 -35.22
N VAL A 567 -3.50 3.50 -34.19
CA VAL A 567 -2.16 2.90 -34.06
C VAL A 567 -1.99 2.28 -32.68
N LYS A 568 -1.07 1.30 -32.56
CA LYS A 568 -0.69 0.75 -31.25
C LYS A 568 0.11 1.79 -30.45
N PRO A 569 -0.04 1.86 -29.12
CA PRO A 569 0.71 2.80 -28.31
C PRO A 569 2.19 2.40 -28.27
N ASN A 570 3.06 3.40 -28.32
CA ASN A 570 4.48 3.23 -28.05
C ASN A 570 4.78 3.36 -26.54
N LYS A 571 6.04 3.12 -26.16
CA LYS A 571 6.48 3.18 -24.75
C LYS A 571 6.22 4.52 -24.06
N TYR A 572 6.18 5.64 -24.79
CA TYR A 572 5.94 6.96 -24.20
C TYR A 572 4.45 7.18 -23.92
N ALA A 573 3.58 6.73 -24.82
CA ALA A 573 2.14 6.70 -24.59
C ALA A 573 1.78 5.76 -23.43
N ILE A 574 2.37 4.57 -23.36
CA ILE A 574 2.18 3.66 -22.23
C ILE A 574 2.70 4.28 -20.93
N ARG A 575 3.88 4.92 -20.96
CA ARG A 575 4.42 5.60 -19.78
C ARG A 575 3.50 6.74 -19.31
N GLY A 576 2.93 7.50 -20.24
CA GLY A 576 1.92 8.52 -19.94
C GLY A 576 0.68 7.95 -19.28
N PHE A 577 0.20 6.80 -19.76
CA PHE A 577 -0.93 6.08 -19.17
C PHE A 577 -0.59 5.53 -17.79
N ASP A 578 0.42 4.65 -17.68
CA ASP A 578 0.76 3.94 -16.44
C ASP A 578 1.07 4.91 -15.29
N VAL A 579 1.87 5.97 -15.54
CA VAL A 579 2.21 6.95 -14.51
C VAL A 579 0.98 7.74 -14.06
N THR A 580 0.18 8.23 -15.01
CA THR A 580 -0.98 9.06 -14.69
C THR A 580 -2.05 8.24 -14.00
N TYR A 581 -2.29 7.01 -14.47
CA TYR A 581 -3.28 6.10 -13.91
C TYR A 581 -2.87 5.66 -12.49
N ASP A 582 -1.59 5.35 -12.25
CA ASP A 582 -1.08 5.06 -10.90
C ASP A 582 -1.30 6.22 -9.94
N ILE A 583 -0.96 7.45 -10.35
CA ILE A 583 -1.13 8.65 -9.53
C ILE A 583 -2.63 8.85 -9.21
N LEU A 584 -3.49 8.78 -10.21
CA LEU A 584 -4.93 8.96 -10.04
C LEU A 584 -5.55 7.90 -9.13
N LEU A 585 -5.16 6.64 -9.29
CA LEU A 585 -5.59 5.55 -8.43
C LEU A 585 -5.11 5.78 -7.00
N ARG A 586 -3.83 6.11 -6.78
CA ARG A 586 -3.29 6.42 -5.45
C ARG A 586 -4.05 7.58 -4.77
N LEU A 587 -4.35 8.65 -5.50
CA LEU A 587 -5.17 9.76 -5.01
C LEU A 587 -6.64 9.37 -4.75
N ALA A 588 -7.15 8.35 -5.43
CA ALA A 588 -8.51 7.82 -5.25
C ALA A 588 -8.60 6.77 -4.13
N ASN A 589 -7.46 6.20 -3.73
CA ASN A 589 -7.33 5.16 -2.71
C ASN A 589 -7.03 5.71 -1.31
N ALA A 590 -6.69 6.99 -1.20
CA ALA A 590 -6.28 7.61 0.06
C ALA A 590 -6.94 8.98 0.26
N GLU A 591 -7.06 9.38 1.52
CA GLU A 591 -7.52 10.73 1.88
C GLU A 591 -6.39 11.75 1.87
N ASN A 592 -5.14 11.30 2.02
CA ASN A 592 -3.95 12.15 2.01
C ASN A 592 -2.79 11.52 1.21
N LEU A 593 -1.81 12.35 0.83
CA LEU A 593 -0.68 11.95 0.00
C LEU A 593 0.27 10.96 0.70
N GLU A 594 0.46 11.06 2.02
CA GLU A 594 1.34 10.14 2.74
C GLU A 594 0.83 8.69 2.65
N GLU A 595 -0.49 8.50 2.80
CA GLU A 595 -1.16 7.21 2.64
C GLU A 595 -1.13 6.73 1.18
N ALA A 596 -1.36 7.64 0.23
CA ALA A 596 -1.38 7.34 -1.21
C ALA A 596 -0.04 6.76 -1.74
N PHE A 597 1.08 7.19 -1.17
CA PHE A 597 2.44 6.86 -1.63
C PHE A 597 3.24 6.04 -0.61
N ALA A 598 2.55 5.33 0.27
CA ALA A 598 3.18 4.57 1.33
C ALA A 598 4.00 3.36 0.81
N THR A 599 5.06 3.00 1.56
CA THR A 599 6.26 2.39 0.98
C THR A 599 6.23 0.90 0.64
N ASP A 600 5.23 0.16 1.11
CA ASP A 600 5.08 -1.27 0.83
C ASP A 600 4.07 -1.56 -0.30
N ILE A 601 3.38 -0.53 -0.83
CA ILE A 601 2.39 -0.70 -1.89
C ILE A 601 3.11 -0.84 -3.22
N TYR A 602 3.04 -2.05 -3.77
CA TYR A 602 3.59 -2.40 -5.06
C TYR A 602 2.47 -2.48 -6.10
N THR A 603 2.52 -1.60 -7.10
CA THR A 603 1.56 -1.56 -8.21
C THR A 603 2.24 -1.91 -9.52
N GLU A 604 1.51 -2.52 -10.43
CA GLU A 604 1.99 -2.86 -11.78
C GLU A 604 0.86 -2.67 -12.78
N TYR A 605 1.19 -2.12 -13.94
CA TYR A 605 0.25 -1.84 -15.02
C TYR A 605 0.73 -2.50 -16.32
N ILE A 606 0.80 -1.75 -17.43
CA ILE A 606 1.07 -2.34 -18.75
C ILE A 606 2.55 -2.65 -18.90
N GLU A 607 3.41 -1.65 -18.77
CA GLU A 607 4.87 -1.82 -18.86
C GLU A 607 5.56 -1.44 -17.55
N ASN A 608 4.93 -0.63 -16.70
CA ASN A 608 5.58 0.00 -15.55
C ASN A 608 5.01 -0.49 -14.22
N LYS A 609 5.87 -0.48 -13.21
CA LYS A 609 5.51 -0.80 -11.82
C LYS A 609 6.07 0.23 -10.87
N PHE A 610 5.42 0.37 -9.72
CA PHE A 610 5.71 1.43 -8.77
C PHE A 610 5.71 0.92 -7.33
N GLN A 611 6.77 1.28 -6.60
CA GLN A 611 6.88 1.17 -5.16
C GLN A 611 7.63 2.41 -4.67
N TYR A 612 6.92 3.39 -4.10
CA TYR A 612 7.56 4.65 -3.73
C TYR A 612 8.16 4.58 -2.32
N THR A 613 9.37 5.07 -2.13
CA THR A 613 9.96 5.29 -0.80
C THR A 613 10.18 6.76 -0.55
N PHE A 614 9.68 7.25 0.58
CA PHE A 614 9.86 8.62 1.02
C PHE A 614 11.20 8.82 1.73
N ASP A 615 11.86 9.91 1.37
CA ASP A 615 12.98 10.50 2.10
C ASP A 615 12.68 11.99 2.30
N SER A 616 12.88 12.50 3.53
CA SER A 616 12.53 13.88 3.88
C SER A 616 13.27 14.94 3.09
N THR A 617 14.42 14.60 2.50
CA THR A 617 15.23 15.49 1.65
C THR A 617 14.99 15.25 0.16
N LYS A 618 14.83 13.98 -0.24
CA LYS A 618 14.76 13.58 -1.67
C LYS A 618 13.35 13.47 -2.23
N GLY A 619 12.34 13.55 -1.37
CA GLY A 619 10.96 13.26 -1.72
C GLY A 619 10.77 11.76 -1.94
N TYR A 620 9.92 11.41 -2.90
CA TYR A 620 9.57 10.01 -3.17
C TYR A 620 10.38 9.46 -4.35
N THR A 621 10.89 8.24 -4.20
CA THR A 621 11.65 7.55 -5.25
C THR A 621 11.06 6.17 -5.51
N ASN A 622 10.81 5.84 -6.78
CA ASN A 622 10.35 4.51 -7.14
C ASN A 622 11.47 3.48 -6.94
N GLN A 623 11.15 2.38 -6.28
CA GLN A 623 12.04 1.26 -5.99
C GLN A 623 11.73 0.02 -6.84
N ALA A 624 10.67 0.07 -7.65
CA ALA A 624 10.23 -1.05 -8.46
C ALA A 624 10.88 -1.04 -9.86
N PHE A 625 11.50 -2.16 -10.22
CA PHE A 625 12.14 -2.43 -11.52
C PHE A 625 12.07 -3.93 -11.82
N TYR A 626 12.17 -4.31 -13.09
CA TYR A 626 12.20 -5.70 -13.52
C TYR A 626 13.63 -6.16 -13.75
N ILE A 627 13.90 -7.45 -13.60
CA ILE A 627 15.01 -8.11 -14.28
C ILE A 627 14.42 -8.82 -15.49
N MET A 628 14.84 -8.39 -16.68
CA MET A 628 14.38 -8.91 -17.96
C MET A 628 15.38 -9.92 -18.49
N LYS A 629 14.89 -10.92 -19.23
CA LYS A 629 15.70 -11.90 -19.94
C LYS A 629 15.14 -12.11 -21.35
N TYR A 630 16.02 -12.17 -22.35
CA TYR A 630 15.64 -12.70 -23.66
C TYR A 630 15.51 -14.23 -23.58
N ASN A 631 14.41 -14.78 -24.11
CA ASN A 631 14.24 -16.22 -24.26
C ASN A 631 14.59 -16.68 -25.69
N GLU A 632 14.62 -18.01 -25.88
CA GLU A 632 14.97 -18.64 -27.17
C GLU A 632 14.00 -18.30 -28.32
N ARG A 633 12.81 -17.74 -28.01
CA ARG A 633 11.80 -17.30 -28.99
C ARG A 633 11.91 -15.83 -29.37
N LEU A 634 12.98 -15.13 -28.94
CA LEU A 634 13.16 -13.69 -29.08
C LEU A 634 12.18 -12.84 -28.25
N GLU A 635 11.50 -13.45 -27.28
CA GLU A 635 10.59 -12.74 -26.38
C GLU A 635 11.34 -12.28 -25.12
N LEU A 636 10.85 -11.19 -24.53
CA LEU A 636 11.36 -10.66 -23.27
C LEU A 636 10.51 -11.15 -22.11
N GLU A 637 11.10 -11.91 -21.20
CA GLU A 637 10.44 -12.38 -19.99
C GLU A 637 10.95 -11.67 -18.73
N VAL A 638 10.07 -11.49 -17.76
CA VAL A 638 10.42 -11.01 -16.41
C VAL A 638 10.90 -12.20 -15.59
N VAL A 639 12.12 -12.12 -15.05
CA VAL A 639 12.70 -13.16 -14.19
C VAL A 639 12.78 -12.76 -12.71
N GLU A 640 12.69 -11.46 -12.40
CA GLU A 640 12.53 -10.91 -11.03
C GLU A 640 11.78 -9.56 -11.05
#